data_AF-A0A6J8D190-F1
#
_entry.id   AF-A0A6J8D190-F1
#
_cell.length_a   1.000
_cell.length_b   1.000
_cell.length_c   1.000
_cell.angle_alpha   90.00
_cell.angle_beta   90.00
_cell.angle_gamma   90.00
#
_symmetry.space_group_name_H-M   'P 1'
#
loop_
_entity.id
_entity.type
_entity.pdbx_description
1 polymer ?
#
loop_
_entity_poly.entity_id
_entity_poly.type
_entity_poly.pdbx_seq_one_letter_code
_entity_poly.pdbx_strand_id
1 'polypeptide(L)'
;MRYENHIQDYKASVISACRVTRRLPKHVNSKPSLSTVPTVEVGPEEDGLTYPDPVPPVSTKSQIYHPEEFFEIEQHVLEVSLNAANDYSTLLDYLLSNLESDLAKVRAIFCWIVQQKVPLLLCQKDIPSPNTPVGHLHGIRMRKGTYAQLFAIMCRKAGLPCVVIHGVAKGVNYNVGDNIDTATMKNSWNAVFVEGNWRIIHPHWSLMTPNGYETGAWTVVDCQEFHTGDRIGSRSYIVSPKINDSYFLIDPEMFIIKCLPNDFKWQLLDDPISKADFENKLFLQPHFFKLGLQIIEPKSCKVLCNDGKIKIVIQMPEKVKSRLKFSYKLFRKRYPDDEGEYTYPSLEKFVLHYYSKNETIFEVRFPPVSVGTYKMQIFCVDINEHEHNNSGWVCDFCLACKNGMDECLPLPLVPEIGWGAREEYLEKYNMAALSETSGKANIDESLETVFKFTADPDSDIHAELSQSLKAKSELSDFVTVVKNKAEVVVKVKPPHEGEYALQIFCKDTGTLMYENVCNYLLERTEVVEEPKMAETRKLLLEAVSSGSPDNLQAALKEFESKGLIDKGEYTKAKRKLLLSRLNKEIREAIAAKDLDSLDKTMHNLSETSLKKDLGLIYQDAEELRSRLRKLKRLHHAVLAMDQKTISELRSYPQPPKPVHGVMAATFLLLGHKETDLKKWATIQGLISKRGKEGLKRKVANINISKLKKANLQKAKFILSKYDLESVQIASSGAATFYQWASI
;
A
#
# COMPACT_ATOMS: atom_id res chain seq x y z
N MET A 1 -14.82 -28.31 -21.27
CA MET A 1 -15.62 -28.38 -22.52
C MET A 1 -17.08 -27.96 -22.39
N ARG A 2 -18.04 -28.70 -21.80
CA ARG A 2 -19.45 -28.21 -21.66
C ARG A 2 -19.59 -26.93 -20.81
N TYR A 3 -18.74 -26.76 -19.80
CA TYR A 3 -18.69 -25.58 -18.94
C TYR A 3 -18.09 -24.34 -19.64
N GLU A 4 -17.14 -24.53 -20.57
CA GLU A 4 -16.50 -23.43 -21.31
C GLU A 4 -17.38 -22.90 -22.44
N ASN A 5 -18.15 -23.78 -23.08
CA ASN A 5 -19.11 -23.38 -24.12
C ASN A 5 -20.25 -22.53 -23.53
N HIS A 6 -20.72 -22.85 -22.32
CA HIS A 6 -21.68 -22.01 -21.60
C HIS A 6 -21.12 -20.62 -21.22
N ILE A 7 -19.81 -20.51 -20.99
CA ILE A 7 -19.13 -19.23 -20.68
C ILE A 7 -18.94 -18.35 -21.93
N GLN A 8 -18.71 -18.96 -23.09
CA GLN A 8 -18.63 -18.25 -24.38
C GLN A 8 -19.98 -17.66 -24.79
N ASP A 9 -21.06 -18.45 -24.71
CA ASP A 9 -22.42 -17.96 -24.99
C ASP A 9 -22.87 -16.90 -23.97
N TYR A 10 -22.43 -17.02 -22.72
CA TYR A 10 -22.64 -16.01 -21.67
C TYR A 10 -21.92 -14.69 -21.94
N LYS A 11 -20.66 -14.71 -22.41
CA LYS A 11 -19.92 -13.49 -22.80
C LYS A 11 -20.61 -12.75 -23.96
N ALA A 12 -21.15 -13.50 -24.93
CA ALA A 12 -21.88 -12.91 -26.06
C ALA A 12 -23.19 -12.24 -25.61
N SER A 13 -23.92 -12.85 -24.67
CA SER A 13 -25.17 -12.31 -24.11
C SER A 13 -24.95 -11.05 -23.25
N VAL A 14 -23.86 -11.01 -22.45
CA VAL A 14 -23.49 -9.85 -21.61
C VAL A 14 -23.04 -8.65 -22.45
N ILE A 15 -22.31 -8.87 -23.55
CA ILE A 15 -21.91 -7.80 -24.48
C ILE A 15 -23.14 -7.21 -25.20
N SER A 16 -24.15 -8.03 -25.49
CA SER A 16 -25.42 -7.59 -26.07
C SER A 16 -26.23 -6.72 -25.09
N ALA A 17 -26.35 -7.14 -23.83
CA ALA A 17 -27.08 -6.40 -22.79
C ALA A 17 -26.41 -5.04 -22.43
N CYS A 18 -25.07 -4.98 -22.42
CA CYS A 18 -24.31 -3.74 -22.18
C CYS A 18 -24.40 -2.71 -23.33
N ARG A 19 -24.76 -3.13 -24.55
CA ARG A 19 -24.98 -2.19 -25.67
C ARG A 19 -26.33 -1.48 -25.57
N VAL A 20 -27.32 -2.09 -24.92
CA VAL A 20 -28.68 -1.53 -24.75
C VAL A 20 -28.73 -0.47 -23.62
N THR A 21 -27.87 -0.57 -22.61
CA THR A 21 -27.84 0.36 -21.46
C THR A 21 -27.13 1.70 -21.71
N ARG A 22 -26.51 1.91 -22.89
CA ARG A 22 -25.87 3.19 -23.26
C ARG A 22 -26.85 4.29 -23.72
N ARG A 23 -28.16 4.05 -23.69
CA ARG A 23 -29.18 5.05 -24.06
C ARG A 23 -30.30 5.12 -23.02
N LEU A 24 -30.07 5.84 -21.93
CA LEU A 24 -31.14 6.45 -21.13
C LEU A 24 -30.77 7.91 -20.77
N PRO A 25 -31.75 8.83 -20.66
CA PRO A 25 -31.52 10.28 -20.73
C PRO A 25 -31.08 10.89 -19.41
N LYS A 26 -30.41 12.05 -19.51
CA LYS A 26 -29.88 12.86 -18.43
C LYS A 26 -30.98 13.36 -17.46
N HIS A 27 -30.67 13.27 -16.17
CA HIS A 27 -31.19 14.00 -15.00
C HIS A 27 -32.48 14.83 -15.12
N VAL A 28 -33.46 14.50 -14.26
CA VAL A 28 -34.38 15.48 -13.67
C VAL A 28 -34.18 15.45 -12.14
N ASN A 29 -33.81 16.61 -11.59
CA ASN A 29 -33.69 16.85 -10.16
C ASN A 29 -35.07 16.87 -9.50
N SER A 30 -35.35 15.91 -8.61
CA SER A 30 -36.27 16.12 -7.50
C SER A 30 -35.85 15.21 -6.34
N LYS A 31 -35.64 15.80 -5.15
CA LYS A 31 -35.39 15.06 -3.90
C LYS A 31 -36.69 14.39 -3.46
N PRO A 32 -36.77 13.06 -3.27
CA PRO A 32 -37.86 12.46 -2.52
C PRO A 32 -37.51 12.50 -1.03
N SER A 33 -38.50 12.85 -0.22
CA SER A 33 -38.47 12.80 1.24
C SER A 33 -38.15 11.40 1.75
N LEU A 34 -37.32 11.31 2.79
CA LEU A 34 -37.13 10.08 3.57
C LEU A 34 -38.46 9.71 4.23
N SER A 35 -39.14 8.71 3.69
CA SER A 35 -40.06 7.89 4.48
C SER A 35 -39.27 6.68 4.98
N THR A 36 -39.17 6.57 6.30
CA THR A 36 -38.61 5.43 7.02
C THR A 36 -39.51 4.22 6.79
N VAL A 37 -39.08 3.30 5.92
CA VAL A 37 -39.63 1.94 5.87
C VAL A 37 -39.05 1.18 7.08
N PRO A 38 -39.87 0.50 7.90
CA PRO A 38 -39.38 -0.21 9.09
C PRO A 38 -38.36 -1.27 8.69
N THR A 39 -37.22 -1.26 9.36
CA THR A 39 -36.24 -2.36 9.31
C THR A 39 -36.79 -3.43 10.26
N VAL A 40 -37.16 -4.60 9.72
CA VAL A 40 -37.58 -5.73 10.56
C VAL A 40 -36.34 -6.27 11.26
N GLU A 41 -36.27 -6.11 12.59
CA GLU A 41 -35.19 -6.60 13.44
C GLU A 41 -35.41 -8.08 13.76
N VAL A 42 -34.77 -8.97 13.00
CA VAL A 42 -34.96 -10.42 13.16
C VAL A 42 -34.06 -10.96 14.29
N GLY A 43 -34.53 -10.86 15.53
CA GLY A 43 -33.89 -11.43 16.72
C GLY A 43 -34.05 -12.96 16.83
N PRO A 44 -33.34 -13.62 17.76
CA PRO A 44 -33.59 -15.01 18.15
C PRO A 44 -34.95 -15.20 18.86
N GLU A 45 -35.56 -14.12 19.37
CA GLU A 45 -36.83 -14.17 20.11
C GLU A 45 -38.08 -14.16 19.21
N GLU A 46 -37.94 -13.97 17.90
CA GLU A 46 -39.09 -13.78 16.99
C GLU A 46 -39.74 -15.08 16.48
N ASP A 47 -39.11 -16.25 16.62
CA ASP A 47 -39.65 -17.53 16.08
C ASP A 47 -40.23 -18.47 17.15
N GLY A 48 -40.20 -18.07 18.43
CA GLY A 48 -40.76 -18.86 19.54
C GLY A 48 -40.00 -20.15 19.86
N LEU A 49 -38.81 -20.36 19.29
CA LEU A 49 -37.98 -21.55 19.52
C LEU A 49 -36.97 -21.31 20.66
N THR A 50 -36.75 -22.33 21.48
CA THR A 50 -35.68 -22.30 22.49
C THR A 50 -34.37 -22.73 21.84
N TYR A 51 -33.40 -21.82 21.77
CA TYR A 51 -32.09 -22.10 21.16
C TYR A 51 -31.08 -22.56 22.22
N PRO A 52 -30.12 -23.44 21.85
CA PRO A 52 -29.01 -23.79 22.72
C PRO A 52 -28.15 -22.58 23.09
N ASP A 53 -27.50 -22.62 24.26
CA ASP A 53 -26.59 -21.55 24.68
C ASP A 53 -25.41 -21.37 23.69
N PRO A 54 -24.96 -20.13 23.45
CA PRO A 54 -23.85 -19.84 22.53
C PRO A 54 -22.50 -20.21 23.18
N VAL A 55 -22.14 -21.49 23.08
CA VAL A 55 -20.86 -22.03 23.56
C VAL A 55 -19.89 -22.31 22.40
N PRO A 56 -18.57 -22.24 22.65
CA PRO A 56 -17.55 -22.59 21.65
C PRO A 56 -17.76 -24.01 21.09
N PRO A 57 -17.56 -24.22 19.78
CA PRO A 57 -17.69 -25.54 19.18
C PRO A 57 -16.55 -26.46 19.59
N VAL A 58 -16.86 -27.71 19.93
CA VAL A 58 -15.85 -28.70 20.38
C VAL A 58 -15.07 -29.36 19.25
N SER A 59 -15.56 -29.26 18.01
CA SER A 59 -14.90 -29.80 16.81
C SER A 59 -14.58 -28.70 15.82
N THR A 60 -13.58 -28.90 14.96
CA THR A 60 -13.22 -27.97 13.88
C THR A 60 -14.07 -28.21 12.65
N LYS A 61 -14.12 -27.24 11.74
CA LYS A 61 -14.72 -27.39 10.42
C LYS A 61 -14.21 -28.63 9.68
N SER A 62 -12.90 -28.83 9.66
CA SER A 62 -12.24 -29.92 8.92
C SER A 62 -12.57 -31.32 9.45
N GLN A 63 -13.11 -31.42 10.67
CA GLN A 63 -13.55 -32.69 11.25
C GLN A 63 -14.99 -33.08 10.86
N ILE A 64 -15.81 -32.11 10.43
CA ILE A 64 -17.23 -32.32 10.15
C ILE A 64 -17.63 -32.02 8.70
N TYR A 65 -16.77 -31.36 7.93
CA TYR A 65 -17.10 -30.92 6.58
C TYR A 65 -15.99 -31.26 5.58
N HIS A 66 -16.35 -32.16 4.66
CA HIS A 66 -15.54 -32.64 3.55
C HIS A 66 -16.24 -32.25 2.23
N PRO A 67 -15.78 -31.20 1.51
CA PRO A 67 -16.49 -30.66 0.34
C PRO A 67 -16.91 -31.70 -0.71
N GLU A 68 -16.08 -32.72 -0.91
CA GLU A 68 -16.31 -33.85 -1.82
C GLU A 68 -17.60 -34.62 -1.54
N GLU A 69 -18.05 -34.67 -0.28
CA GLU A 69 -19.27 -35.38 0.12
C GLU A 69 -20.55 -34.62 -0.25
N PHE A 70 -20.44 -33.33 -0.58
CA PHE A 70 -21.59 -32.45 -0.85
C PHE A 70 -21.74 -32.11 -2.34
N PHE A 71 -20.95 -32.74 -3.22
CA PHE A 71 -20.96 -32.46 -4.65
C PHE A 71 -22.35 -32.68 -5.29
N GLU A 72 -23.06 -33.75 -4.93
CA GLU A 72 -24.40 -34.04 -5.47
C GLU A 72 -25.42 -32.99 -5.03
N ILE A 73 -25.33 -32.52 -3.78
CA ILE A 73 -26.18 -31.44 -3.25
C ILE A 73 -25.94 -30.16 -4.04
N GLU A 74 -24.68 -29.84 -4.36
CA GLU A 74 -24.36 -28.68 -5.17
C GLU A 74 -24.91 -28.76 -6.60
N GLN A 75 -24.91 -29.95 -7.21
CA GLN A 75 -25.54 -30.15 -8.53
C GLN A 75 -27.06 -29.99 -8.45
N HIS A 76 -27.70 -30.59 -7.45
CA HIS A 76 -29.15 -30.47 -7.24
C HIS A 76 -29.60 -29.02 -7.06
N VAL A 77 -28.84 -28.22 -6.31
CA VAL A 77 -29.12 -26.79 -6.11
C VAL A 77 -29.10 -25.99 -7.42
N LEU A 78 -28.28 -26.39 -8.40
CA LEU A 78 -28.18 -25.71 -9.70
C LEU A 78 -29.40 -25.95 -10.60
N GLU A 79 -30.19 -26.98 -10.33
CA GLU A 79 -31.38 -27.35 -11.11
C GLU A 79 -32.65 -26.57 -10.67
N VAL A 80 -32.55 -25.77 -9.60
CA VAL A 80 -33.67 -24.98 -9.07
C VAL A 80 -34.22 -24.01 -10.13
N SER A 81 -35.51 -24.17 -10.47
CA SER A 81 -36.19 -23.22 -11.36
C SER A 81 -36.42 -21.86 -10.67
N LEU A 82 -36.36 -20.78 -11.46
CA LEU A 82 -36.66 -19.42 -10.98
C LEU A 82 -38.07 -19.29 -10.38
N ASN A 83 -39.03 -20.15 -10.79
CA ASN A 83 -40.39 -20.12 -10.29
C ASN A 83 -40.50 -20.65 -8.85
N ALA A 84 -39.72 -21.67 -8.50
CA ALA A 84 -39.69 -22.22 -7.14
C ALA A 84 -39.17 -21.19 -6.13
N ALA A 85 -38.30 -20.26 -6.55
CA ALA A 85 -37.74 -19.22 -5.70
C ALA A 85 -38.70 -18.06 -5.34
N ASN A 86 -39.94 -18.08 -5.84
CA ASN A 86 -40.96 -17.08 -5.50
C ASN A 86 -41.75 -17.42 -4.23
N ASP A 87 -41.53 -18.59 -3.63
CA ASP A 87 -42.13 -18.99 -2.36
C ASP A 87 -41.08 -19.71 -1.50
N TYR A 88 -41.08 -19.45 -0.20
CA TYR A 88 -40.12 -20.06 0.71
C TYR A 88 -40.32 -21.55 0.87
N SER A 89 -41.58 -22.00 1.03
CA SER A 89 -41.89 -23.40 1.30
C SER A 89 -41.56 -24.25 0.08
N THR A 90 -42.03 -23.83 -1.09
CA THR A 90 -41.75 -24.50 -2.38
C THR A 90 -40.25 -24.62 -2.66
N LEU A 91 -39.48 -23.56 -2.39
CA LEU A 91 -38.03 -23.58 -2.57
C LEU A 91 -37.37 -24.56 -1.59
N LEU A 92 -37.74 -24.51 -0.31
CA LEU A 92 -37.14 -25.37 0.71
C LEU A 92 -37.50 -26.85 0.50
N ASP A 93 -38.74 -27.15 0.13
CA ASP A 93 -39.17 -28.52 -0.19
C ASP A 93 -38.32 -29.12 -1.32
N TYR A 94 -37.98 -28.31 -2.34
CA TYR A 94 -37.09 -28.74 -3.40
C TYR A 94 -35.63 -28.90 -2.90
N LEU A 95 -35.07 -27.85 -2.28
CA LEU A 95 -33.67 -27.82 -1.85
C LEU A 95 -33.33 -28.92 -0.85
N LEU A 96 -34.28 -29.26 0.01
CA LEU A 96 -34.09 -30.18 1.13
C LEU A 96 -34.63 -31.58 0.83
N SER A 97 -35.12 -31.82 -0.39
CA SER A 97 -35.62 -33.13 -0.80
C SER A 97 -34.55 -34.21 -0.62
N ASN A 98 -34.92 -35.31 0.05
CA ASN A 98 -34.05 -36.44 0.36
C ASN A 98 -32.81 -36.10 1.22
N LEU A 99 -32.80 -34.96 1.91
CA LEU A 99 -31.71 -34.60 2.85
C LEU A 99 -32.12 -34.89 4.29
N GLU A 100 -31.47 -35.89 4.89
CA GLU A 100 -31.72 -36.25 6.30
C GLU A 100 -30.85 -35.43 7.27
N SER A 101 -29.57 -35.25 6.94
CA SER A 101 -28.61 -34.52 7.80
C SER A 101 -28.87 -33.01 7.81
N ASP A 102 -28.83 -32.42 9.00
CA ASP A 102 -28.91 -30.97 9.17
C ASP A 102 -27.74 -30.23 8.49
N LEU A 103 -26.55 -30.84 8.48
CA LEU A 103 -25.39 -30.30 7.75
C LEU A 103 -25.64 -30.27 6.24
N ALA A 104 -26.24 -31.32 5.68
CA ALA A 104 -26.64 -31.35 4.26
C ALA A 104 -27.67 -30.26 3.94
N LYS A 105 -28.69 -30.08 4.80
CA LYS A 105 -29.69 -29.01 4.66
C LYS A 105 -29.05 -27.62 4.71
N VAL A 106 -28.18 -27.37 5.69
CA VAL A 106 -27.42 -26.12 5.83
C VAL A 106 -26.58 -25.85 4.58
N ARG A 107 -25.88 -26.86 4.04
CA ARG A 107 -25.08 -26.73 2.82
C ARG A 107 -25.95 -26.41 1.61
N ALA A 108 -27.09 -27.10 1.43
CA ALA A 108 -28.02 -26.85 0.32
C ALA A 108 -28.54 -25.40 0.33
N ILE A 109 -28.99 -24.91 1.49
CA ILE A 109 -29.45 -23.52 1.67
C ILE A 109 -28.33 -22.53 1.37
N PHE A 110 -27.14 -22.75 1.95
CA PHE A 110 -25.97 -21.91 1.73
C PHE A 110 -25.60 -21.83 0.25
N CYS A 111 -25.44 -22.99 -0.41
CA CYS A 111 -25.11 -23.11 -1.83
C CYS A 111 -26.11 -22.35 -2.68
N TRP A 112 -27.41 -22.53 -2.42
CA TRP A 112 -28.44 -21.85 -3.20
C TRP A 112 -28.26 -20.34 -3.13
N ILE A 113 -28.11 -19.78 -1.92
CA ILE A 113 -27.94 -18.34 -1.71
C ILE A 113 -26.68 -17.81 -2.41
N VAL A 114 -25.53 -18.45 -2.25
CA VAL A 114 -24.26 -17.96 -2.85
C VAL A 114 -24.19 -18.21 -4.36
N GLN A 115 -25.01 -19.10 -4.91
CA GLN A 115 -25.12 -19.31 -6.35
C GLN A 115 -26.10 -18.34 -7.02
N GLN A 116 -26.97 -17.67 -6.25
CA GLN A 116 -27.80 -16.58 -6.76
C GLN A 116 -26.92 -15.37 -7.08
N LYS A 117 -26.23 -15.42 -8.23
CA LYS A 117 -25.51 -14.28 -8.82
C LYS A 117 -26.56 -13.21 -9.13
N VAL A 118 -26.74 -12.30 -8.16
CA VAL A 118 -27.73 -11.21 -8.11
C VAL A 118 -27.96 -10.43 -9.42
N PRO A 119 -27.01 -10.31 -10.38
CA PRO A 119 -27.30 -9.72 -11.68
C PRO A 119 -28.41 -10.40 -12.52
N LEU A 120 -28.86 -11.62 -12.22
CA LEU A 120 -29.93 -12.30 -12.97
C LEU A 120 -31.36 -11.82 -12.62
N LEU A 121 -31.54 -11.02 -11.56
CA LEU A 121 -32.83 -10.41 -11.22
C LEU A 121 -33.25 -9.27 -12.16
N LEU A 122 -32.38 -8.89 -13.12
CA LEU A 122 -32.59 -7.77 -14.05
C LEU A 122 -33.56 -8.08 -15.20
N CYS A 123 -34.05 -9.32 -15.32
CA CYS A 123 -34.97 -9.72 -16.39
C CYS A 123 -36.44 -9.76 -15.97
N GLN A 124 -36.77 -9.50 -14.69
CA GLN A 124 -38.15 -9.45 -14.24
C GLN A 124 -38.75 -8.05 -14.51
N LYS A 125 -39.90 -8.03 -15.19
CA LYS A 125 -40.65 -6.80 -15.51
C LYS A 125 -41.30 -6.18 -14.27
N ASP A 126 -41.57 -7.00 -13.24
CA ASP A 126 -42.32 -6.63 -12.03
C ASP A 126 -41.45 -6.69 -10.76
N ILE A 127 -41.78 -5.85 -9.77
CA ILE A 127 -41.11 -5.84 -8.46
C ILE A 127 -41.54 -7.10 -7.68
N PRO A 128 -40.61 -7.98 -7.27
CA PRO A 128 -40.96 -9.20 -6.53
C PRO A 128 -41.59 -8.88 -5.16
N SER A 129 -42.45 -9.78 -4.68
CA SER A 129 -43.05 -9.65 -3.34
C SER A 129 -41.96 -9.69 -2.26
N PRO A 130 -41.93 -8.76 -1.27
CA PRO A 130 -40.87 -8.69 -0.27
C PRO A 130 -40.68 -9.96 0.57
N ASN A 131 -41.75 -10.72 0.82
CA ASN A 131 -41.75 -11.90 1.69
C ASN A 131 -41.40 -13.21 0.94
N THR A 132 -40.54 -13.12 -0.07
CA THR A 132 -40.11 -14.25 -0.91
C THR A 132 -38.59 -14.31 -0.95
N PRO A 133 -37.98 -15.46 -1.28
CA PRO A 133 -36.53 -15.54 -1.46
C PRO A 133 -36.01 -14.53 -2.49
N VAL A 134 -36.68 -14.43 -3.65
CA VAL A 134 -36.37 -13.46 -4.72
C VAL A 134 -36.56 -12.01 -4.25
N GLY A 135 -37.62 -11.72 -3.48
CA GLY A 135 -37.87 -10.41 -2.87
C GLY A 135 -36.77 -9.97 -1.92
N HIS A 136 -36.25 -10.88 -1.09
CA HIS A 136 -35.11 -10.59 -0.21
C HIS A 136 -33.83 -10.33 -0.99
N LEU A 137 -33.52 -11.12 -2.03
CA LEU A 137 -32.38 -10.86 -2.91
C LEU A 137 -32.51 -9.50 -3.61
N HIS A 138 -33.72 -9.11 -4.01
CA HIS A 138 -34.00 -7.77 -4.52
C HIS A 138 -33.75 -6.68 -3.45
N GLY A 139 -34.18 -6.92 -2.20
CA GLY A 139 -33.94 -6.04 -1.06
C GLY A 139 -32.45 -5.84 -0.76
N ILE A 140 -31.65 -6.90 -0.82
CA ILE A 140 -30.18 -6.85 -0.66
C ILE A 140 -29.55 -5.93 -1.72
N ARG A 141 -29.95 -6.06 -2.99
CA ARG A 141 -29.49 -5.18 -4.08
C ARG A 141 -29.83 -3.70 -3.80
N MET A 142 -30.99 -3.44 -3.21
CA MET A 142 -31.45 -2.10 -2.84
C MET A 142 -30.90 -1.61 -1.49
N ARG A 143 -29.97 -2.36 -0.86
CA ARG A 143 -29.40 -2.08 0.47
C ARG A 143 -30.44 -1.97 1.59
N LYS A 144 -31.53 -2.74 1.48
CA LYS A 144 -32.63 -2.81 2.45
C LYS A 144 -32.70 -4.15 3.19
N GLY A 145 -31.80 -5.08 2.89
CA GLY A 145 -31.68 -6.38 3.54
C GLY A 145 -30.28 -6.93 3.42
N THR A 146 -30.01 -8.05 4.07
CA THR A 146 -28.69 -8.70 4.11
C THR A 146 -28.80 -10.18 3.75
N TYR A 147 -27.71 -10.75 3.24
CA TYR A 147 -27.64 -12.21 3.05
C TYR A 147 -27.78 -12.97 4.36
N ALA A 148 -27.34 -12.38 5.48
CA ALA A 148 -27.46 -12.99 6.80
C ALA A 148 -28.92 -13.18 7.23
N GLN A 149 -29.78 -12.20 6.95
CA GLN A 149 -31.21 -12.30 7.18
C GLN A 149 -31.85 -13.38 6.31
N LEU A 150 -31.54 -13.41 5.00
CA LEU A 150 -32.08 -14.43 4.09
C LEU A 150 -31.69 -15.84 4.54
N PHE A 151 -30.42 -16.05 4.89
CA PHE A 151 -29.93 -17.34 5.38
C PHE A 151 -30.63 -17.78 6.67
N ALA A 152 -30.79 -16.86 7.64
CA ALA A 152 -31.50 -17.17 8.89
C ALA A 152 -32.98 -17.53 8.65
N ILE A 153 -33.69 -16.79 7.80
CA ILE A 153 -35.09 -17.08 7.46
C ILE A 153 -35.22 -18.48 6.86
N MET A 154 -34.35 -18.84 5.92
CA MET A 154 -34.38 -20.16 5.27
C MET A 154 -34.05 -21.29 6.26
N CYS A 155 -33.04 -21.11 7.11
CA CYS A 155 -32.68 -22.10 8.13
C CYS A 155 -33.83 -22.33 9.13
N ARG A 156 -34.42 -21.26 9.66
CA ARG A 156 -35.51 -21.36 10.64
C ARG A 156 -36.75 -22.04 10.05
N LYS A 157 -37.10 -21.73 8.80
CA LYS A 157 -38.18 -22.41 8.08
C LYS A 157 -37.89 -23.89 7.81
N ALA A 158 -36.62 -24.27 7.73
CA ALA A 158 -36.17 -25.65 7.65
C ALA A 158 -36.04 -26.35 9.03
N GLY A 159 -36.44 -25.68 10.13
CA GLY A 159 -36.33 -26.21 11.49
C GLY A 159 -34.92 -26.16 12.09
N LEU A 160 -34.00 -25.40 11.48
CA LEU A 160 -32.61 -25.28 11.90
C LEU A 160 -32.42 -24.03 12.76
N PRO A 161 -31.95 -24.13 14.03
CA PRO A 161 -31.67 -22.97 14.87
C PRO A 161 -30.59 -22.09 14.23
N CYS A 162 -30.91 -20.82 13.96
CA CYS A 162 -30.01 -19.92 13.26
C CYS A 162 -30.17 -18.47 13.74
N VAL A 163 -29.06 -17.83 14.10
CA VAL A 163 -29.01 -16.47 14.65
C VAL A 163 -28.32 -15.53 13.66
N VAL A 164 -28.83 -14.31 13.52
CA VAL A 164 -28.13 -13.21 12.85
C VAL A 164 -27.27 -12.51 13.89
N ILE A 165 -25.95 -12.51 13.67
CA ILE A 165 -24.98 -11.83 14.53
C ILE A 165 -24.62 -10.50 13.90
N HIS A 166 -24.73 -9.43 14.69
CA HIS A 166 -24.30 -8.09 14.31
C HIS A 166 -22.95 -7.76 14.93
N GLY A 167 -22.11 -7.06 14.17
CA GLY A 167 -20.78 -6.68 14.62
C GLY A 167 -20.07 -5.75 13.65
N VAL A 168 -18.74 -5.75 13.75
CA VAL A 168 -17.84 -4.98 12.89
C VAL A 168 -16.92 -5.93 12.13
N ALA A 169 -16.57 -5.58 10.89
CA ALA A 169 -15.72 -6.42 10.06
C ALA A 169 -14.61 -5.62 9.37
N LYS A 170 -13.39 -6.18 9.34
CA LYS A 170 -12.22 -5.69 8.61
C LYS A 170 -12.35 -5.97 7.10
N GLY A 171 -13.33 -5.33 6.48
CA GLY A 171 -13.68 -5.47 5.06
C GLY A 171 -12.97 -4.48 4.13
N VAL A 172 -13.60 -4.13 3.01
CA VAL A 172 -13.06 -3.20 1.99
C VAL A 172 -12.66 -1.81 2.51
N ASN A 173 -13.29 -1.36 3.60
CA ASN A 173 -13.05 -0.05 4.21
C ASN A 173 -11.94 -0.06 5.27
N TYR A 174 -11.36 -1.22 5.60
CA TYR A 174 -10.32 -1.35 6.61
C TYR A 174 -8.94 -1.44 5.96
N ASN A 175 -7.96 -0.71 6.49
CA ASN A 175 -6.55 -1.00 6.26
C ASN A 175 -5.90 -1.59 7.50
N VAL A 176 -4.92 -2.48 7.28
CA VAL A 176 -4.15 -3.06 8.38
C VAL A 176 -3.59 -1.95 9.27
N GLY A 177 -3.85 -2.09 10.58
CA GLY A 177 -3.39 -1.14 11.59
C GLY A 177 -4.30 0.06 11.84
N ASP A 178 -5.38 0.24 11.06
CA ASP A 178 -6.41 1.23 11.39
C ASP A 178 -7.15 0.84 12.68
N ASN A 179 -7.74 1.83 13.34
CA ASN A 179 -8.71 1.57 14.41
C ASN A 179 -10.07 1.24 13.80
N ILE A 180 -10.88 0.48 14.52
CA ILE A 180 -12.19 0.05 14.02
C ILE A 180 -13.21 1.17 14.23
N ASP A 181 -13.74 1.66 13.11
CA ASP A 181 -14.88 2.57 13.07
C ASP A 181 -16.20 1.77 13.04
N THR A 182 -16.88 1.74 14.18
CA THR A 182 -18.15 1.03 14.37
C THR A 182 -19.31 1.63 13.57
N ALA A 183 -19.18 2.84 13.01
CA ALA A 183 -20.22 3.44 12.18
C ALA A 183 -20.10 2.98 10.72
N THR A 184 -18.87 2.93 10.18
CA THR A 184 -18.61 2.65 8.76
C THR A 184 -18.25 1.20 8.46
N MET A 185 -17.90 0.40 9.47
CA MET A 185 -17.48 -1.01 9.34
C MET A 185 -18.52 -2.01 9.86
N LYS A 186 -19.78 -1.59 10.04
CA LYS A 186 -20.87 -2.48 10.46
C LYS A 186 -21.05 -3.65 9.48
N ASN A 187 -21.26 -4.84 10.03
CA ASN A 187 -21.50 -6.05 9.27
C ASN A 187 -22.45 -7.00 10.02
N SER A 188 -22.91 -8.03 9.31
CA SER A 188 -23.78 -9.07 9.87
C SER A 188 -23.48 -10.41 9.22
N TRP A 189 -23.50 -11.47 10.02
CA TRP A 189 -23.28 -12.85 9.60
C TRP A 189 -24.17 -13.79 10.43
N ASN A 190 -23.98 -15.09 10.31
CA ASN A 190 -24.83 -16.07 10.99
C ASN A 190 -24.04 -16.98 11.92
N ALA A 191 -24.72 -17.48 12.95
CA ALA A 191 -24.39 -18.74 13.60
C ALA A 191 -25.56 -19.70 13.42
N VAL A 192 -25.28 -20.93 13.02
CA VAL A 192 -26.28 -22.02 12.86
C VAL A 192 -25.90 -23.18 13.77
N PHE A 193 -26.88 -23.79 14.43
CA PHE A 193 -26.64 -24.95 15.27
C PHE A 193 -26.72 -26.22 14.41
N VAL A 194 -25.61 -26.94 14.29
CA VAL A 194 -25.48 -28.13 13.44
C VAL A 194 -24.41 -29.07 14.00
N GLU A 195 -24.63 -30.39 13.90
CA GLU A 195 -23.76 -31.40 14.52
C GLU A 195 -23.48 -31.12 16.00
N GLY A 196 -24.51 -30.71 16.75
CA GLY A 196 -24.44 -30.42 18.18
C GLY A 196 -23.66 -29.15 18.57
N ASN A 197 -23.28 -28.30 17.61
CA ASN A 197 -22.43 -27.14 17.86
C ASN A 197 -22.91 -25.88 17.12
N TRP A 198 -22.63 -24.70 17.68
CA TRP A 198 -22.81 -23.43 16.94
C TRP A 198 -21.69 -23.23 15.92
N ARG A 199 -22.07 -22.95 14.67
CA ARG A 199 -21.14 -22.77 13.54
C ARG A 199 -21.32 -21.44 12.85
N ILE A 200 -20.22 -20.74 12.61
CA ILE A 200 -20.23 -19.42 11.98
C ILE A 200 -20.28 -19.56 10.45
N ILE A 201 -21.18 -18.81 9.82
CA ILE A 201 -21.30 -18.72 8.36
C ILE A 201 -21.36 -17.25 7.94
N HIS A 202 -20.59 -16.86 6.93
CA HIS A 202 -20.65 -15.51 6.33
C HIS A 202 -21.00 -15.58 4.84
N PRO A 203 -22.30 -15.66 4.47
CA PRO A 203 -22.70 -15.88 3.09
C PRO A 203 -22.24 -14.77 2.13
N HIS A 204 -22.20 -13.52 2.60
CA HIS A 204 -21.78 -12.39 1.78
C HIS A 204 -20.29 -12.48 1.42
N TRP A 205 -19.40 -12.85 2.35
CA TRP A 205 -17.97 -13.02 2.07
C TRP A 205 -17.61 -14.32 1.34
N SER A 206 -18.51 -15.31 1.35
CA SER A 206 -18.42 -16.47 0.45
C SER A 206 -18.74 -16.11 -1.00
N LEU A 207 -19.61 -15.12 -1.23
CA LEU A 207 -19.98 -14.65 -2.56
C LEU A 207 -19.07 -13.53 -3.08
N MET A 208 -18.60 -12.65 -2.21
CA MET A 208 -17.94 -11.41 -2.59
C MET A 208 -16.46 -11.43 -2.22
N THR A 209 -15.59 -11.09 -3.18
CA THR A 209 -14.18 -10.82 -2.92
C THR A 209 -13.91 -9.31 -3.03
N PRO A 210 -13.05 -8.73 -2.17
CA PRO A 210 -12.52 -7.40 -2.41
C PRO A 210 -11.80 -7.34 -3.76
N ASN A 211 -12.02 -6.27 -4.52
CA ASN A 211 -11.30 -5.93 -5.74
C ASN A 211 -10.99 -4.43 -5.78
N GLY A 212 -9.95 -4.08 -6.54
CA GLY A 212 -9.43 -2.73 -6.63
C GLY A 212 -8.43 -2.41 -5.52
N TYR A 213 -7.78 -1.25 -5.67
CA TYR A 213 -6.80 -0.73 -4.72
C TYR A 213 -7.34 0.59 -4.16
N GLU A 214 -6.91 0.97 -2.97
CA GLU A 214 -7.38 2.22 -2.38
C GLU A 214 -6.89 3.42 -3.21
N THR A 215 -7.80 4.35 -3.50
CA THR A 215 -7.48 5.66 -4.06
C THR A 215 -6.84 6.55 -3.00
N GLY A 216 -5.55 6.86 -3.12
CA GLY A 216 -5.03 8.16 -2.69
C GLY A 216 -4.17 8.23 -1.41
N ALA A 217 -4.11 7.21 -0.56
CA ALA A 217 -3.27 7.25 0.65
C ALA A 217 -2.08 6.28 0.62
N TRP A 218 -2.11 5.19 -0.15
CA TRP A 218 -1.00 4.23 -0.21
C TRP A 218 -0.35 4.23 -1.58
N THR A 219 0.97 4.32 -1.62
CA THR A 219 1.75 4.15 -2.85
C THR A 219 2.58 2.89 -2.73
N VAL A 220 2.51 2.02 -3.74
CA VAL A 220 3.43 0.89 -3.86
C VAL A 220 4.83 1.46 -3.92
N VAL A 221 5.72 0.92 -3.09
CA VAL A 221 7.12 1.24 -3.20
C VAL A 221 7.68 0.34 -4.29
N ASP A 222 8.00 0.96 -5.43
CA ASP A 222 8.66 0.36 -6.60
C ASP A 222 7.89 -0.75 -7.35
N CYS A 223 7.03 -0.35 -8.29
CA CYS A 223 6.78 -1.15 -9.49
C CYS A 223 7.06 -0.27 -10.71
N GLN A 224 8.00 -0.66 -11.57
CA GLN A 224 8.22 0.03 -12.86
C GLN A 224 6.94 0.04 -13.74
N GLU A 225 6.06 -0.92 -13.52
CA GLU A 225 4.79 -1.12 -14.26
C GLU A 225 3.62 -0.24 -13.76
N PHE A 226 3.74 0.44 -12.62
CA PHE A 226 2.67 1.29 -12.08
C PHE A 226 3.16 2.73 -11.97
N HIS A 227 3.00 3.47 -13.06
CA HIS A 227 3.26 4.91 -13.07
C HIS A 227 2.36 5.63 -12.07
N THR A 228 2.93 6.64 -11.41
CA THR A 228 2.29 7.59 -10.46
C THR A 228 1.15 8.43 -11.07
N GLY A 229 0.62 8.05 -12.24
CA GLY A 229 -0.54 8.63 -12.91
C GLY A 229 -1.81 7.78 -12.87
N ASP A 230 -1.74 6.49 -12.46
CA ASP A 230 -2.94 5.67 -12.40
C ASP A 230 -3.75 5.99 -11.15
N ARG A 231 -4.83 6.75 -11.32
CA ARG A 231 -5.94 6.80 -10.36
C ARG A 231 -6.64 5.44 -10.39
N ILE A 232 -6.11 4.51 -9.60
CA ILE A 232 -6.66 3.16 -9.45
C ILE A 232 -8.03 3.25 -8.76
N GLY A 233 -9.05 2.56 -9.27
CA GLY A 233 -10.43 2.68 -8.79
C GLY A 233 -10.63 2.25 -7.33
N SER A 234 -11.58 2.90 -6.65
CA SER A 234 -11.97 2.61 -5.26
C SER A 234 -12.11 1.10 -4.98
N ARG A 235 -11.55 0.63 -3.85
CA ARG A 235 -11.84 -0.72 -3.33
C ARG A 235 -13.34 -0.94 -3.27
N SER A 236 -13.77 -2.06 -3.83
CA SER A 236 -15.17 -2.47 -3.85
C SER A 236 -15.26 -4.00 -3.77
N TYR A 237 -16.40 -4.50 -3.31
CA TYR A 237 -16.69 -5.93 -3.41
C TYR A 237 -17.14 -6.26 -4.83
N ILE A 238 -16.56 -7.33 -5.40
CA ILE A 238 -17.05 -7.94 -6.64
C ILE A 238 -17.51 -9.37 -6.35
N VAL A 239 -18.41 -9.88 -7.19
CA VAL A 239 -18.82 -11.28 -7.15
C VAL A 239 -17.63 -12.16 -7.50
N SER A 240 -17.30 -13.09 -6.60
CA SER A 240 -16.22 -14.05 -6.79
C SER A 240 -16.56 -15.02 -7.93
N PRO A 241 -15.60 -15.39 -8.80
CA PRO A 241 -15.83 -16.38 -9.86
C PRO A 241 -16.21 -17.77 -9.31
N LYS A 242 -15.69 -18.12 -8.13
CA LYS A 242 -15.95 -19.37 -7.40
C LYS A 242 -16.46 -19.06 -5.98
N ILE A 243 -17.26 -19.96 -5.42
CA ILE A 243 -17.71 -19.87 -4.03
C ILE A 243 -16.48 -19.93 -3.12
N ASN A 244 -16.34 -18.96 -2.21
CA ASN A 244 -15.30 -19.00 -1.18
C ASN A 244 -15.83 -19.76 0.04
N ASP A 245 -15.60 -21.06 0.04
CA ASP A 245 -16.02 -21.96 1.12
C ASP A 245 -15.29 -21.69 2.44
N SER A 246 -14.23 -20.89 2.48
CA SER A 246 -13.52 -20.54 3.72
C SER A 246 -14.45 -19.93 4.78
N TYR A 247 -15.53 -19.26 4.37
CA TYR A 247 -16.50 -18.63 5.28
C TYR A 247 -17.77 -19.47 5.51
N PHE A 248 -17.81 -20.73 5.05
CA PHE A 248 -18.80 -21.73 5.44
C PHE A 248 -18.29 -22.52 6.64
N LEU A 249 -19.04 -22.54 7.74
CA LEU A 249 -18.70 -23.20 9.01
C LEU A 249 -17.30 -22.83 9.51
N ILE A 250 -16.88 -21.59 9.33
CA ILE A 250 -15.53 -21.14 9.67
C ILE A 250 -15.28 -21.26 11.18
N ASP A 251 -14.09 -21.74 11.54
CA ASP A 251 -13.69 -21.87 12.94
C ASP A 251 -13.62 -20.48 13.62
N PRO A 252 -14.16 -20.32 14.84
CA PRO A 252 -14.19 -19.04 15.55
C PRO A 252 -12.84 -18.33 15.65
N GLU A 253 -11.75 -19.07 15.88
CA GLU A 253 -10.39 -18.56 16.01
C GLU A 253 -9.87 -17.92 14.72
N MET A 254 -10.32 -18.45 13.57
CA MET A 254 -9.99 -17.88 12.25
C MET A 254 -10.92 -16.71 11.93
N PHE A 255 -12.19 -16.78 12.31
CA PHE A 255 -13.18 -15.76 11.99
C PHE A 255 -12.99 -14.47 12.77
N ILE A 256 -12.67 -14.56 14.06
CA ILE A 256 -12.45 -13.43 14.97
C ILE A 256 -11.31 -12.50 14.50
N ILE A 257 -10.42 -12.97 13.62
CA ILE A 257 -9.35 -12.14 13.03
C ILE A 257 -9.92 -10.99 12.21
N LYS A 258 -11.08 -11.21 11.58
CA LYS A 258 -11.71 -10.27 10.65
C LYS A 258 -13.05 -9.73 11.11
N CYS A 259 -13.77 -10.43 11.97
CA CYS A 259 -15.13 -10.07 12.38
C CYS A 259 -15.26 -10.11 13.90
N LEU A 260 -15.65 -9.00 14.51
CA LEU A 260 -15.89 -8.90 15.96
C LEU A 260 -17.40 -8.69 16.21
N PRO A 261 -18.09 -9.66 16.82
CA PRO A 261 -19.48 -9.51 17.26
C PRO A 261 -19.66 -8.37 18.27
N ASN A 262 -20.84 -7.74 18.26
CA ASN A 262 -21.20 -6.76 19.30
C ASN A 262 -21.41 -7.41 20.67
N ASP A 263 -21.97 -8.62 20.70
CA ASP A 263 -22.16 -9.42 21.90
C ASP A 263 -21.06 -10.49 21.97
N PHE A 264 -20.24 -10.44 23.02
CA PHE A 264 -19.03 -11.24 23.14
C PHE A 264 -19.30 -12.75 23.17
N LYS A 265 -20.49 -13.19 23.60
CA LYS A 265 -20.85 -14.62 23.62
C LYS A 265 -20.86 -15.24 22.22
N TRP A 266 -21.16 -14.43 21.20
CA TRP A 266 -21.17 -14.84 19.80
C TRP A 266 -19.78 -14.81 19.16
N GLN A 267 -18.72 -14.55 19.93
CA GLN A 267 -17.37 -14.84 19.48
C GLN A 267 -17.12 -16.34 19.41
N LEU A 268 -17.84 -17.14 20.22
CA LEU A 268 -17.70 -18.60 20.29
C LEU A 268 -16.25 -19.04 20.56
N LEU A 269 -15.55 -18.27 21.39
CA LEU A 269 -14.19 -18.54 21.85
C LEU A 269 -14.23 -18.89 23.33
N ASP A 270 -13.35 -19.78 23.78
CA ASP A 270 -13.14 -20.06 25.21
C ASP A 270 -12.75 -18.78 25.96
N ASP A 271 -11.87 -17.97 25.35
CA ASP A 271 -11.43 -16.67 25.85
C ASP A 271 -11.81 -15.55 24.84
N PRO A 272 -12.98 -14.90 25.01
CA PRO A 272 -13.41 -13.79 24.16
C PRO A 272 -12.44 -12.60 24.22
N ILE A 273 -12.19 -11.97 23.08
CA ILE A 273 -11.27 -10.84 22.95
C ILE A 273 -11.98 -9.49 23.01
N SER A 274 -11.27 -8.46 23.43
CA SER A 274 -11.76 -7.08 23.40
C SER A 274 -11.65 -6.43 22.02
N LYS A 275 -12.31 -5.28 21.83
CA LYS A 275 -12.14 -4.46 20.62
C LYS A 275 -10.68 -4.02 20.42
N ALA A 276 -9.96 -3.69 21.50
CA ALA A 276 -8.57 -3.27 21.43
C ALA A 276 -7.66 -4.42 20.99
N ASP A 277 -7.92 -5.64 21.48
CA ASP A 277 -7.20 -6.84 21.03
C ASP A 277 -7.49 -7.12 19.57
N PHE A 278 -8.76 -7.03 19.17
CA PHE A 278 -9.17 -7.19 17.77
C PHE A 278 -8.47 -6.20 16.84
N GLU A 279 -8.33 -4.93 17.24
CA GLU A 279 -7.61 -3.88 16.48
C GLU A 279 -6.12 -4.17 16.30
N ASN A 280 -5.47 -4.87 17.23
CA ASN A 280 -4.05 -5.21 17.17
C ASN A 280 -3.78 -6.62 16.65
N LYS A 281 -4.80 -7.48 16.61
CA LYS A 281 -4.68 -8.88 16.17
C LYS A 281 -4.11 -8.98 14.75
N LEU A 282 -3.23 -9.97 14.56
CA LEU A 282 -2.60 -10.29 13.27
C LEU A 282 -3.64 -10.39 12.15
N PHE A 283 -3.35 -9.76 11.01
CA PHE A 283 -4.24 -9.78 9.85
C PHE A 283 -3.87 -10.96 8.95
N LEU A 284 -4.51 -12.11 9.19
CA LEU A 284 -4.25 -13.36 8.47
C LEU A 284 -5.41 -13.70 7.54
N GLN A 285 -5.09 -14.25 6.37
CA GLN A 285 -6.06 -14.74 5.38
C GLN A 285 -6.34 -16.24 5.60
N PRO A 286 -7.50 -16.76 5.18
CA PRO A 286 -7.77 -18.21 5.23
C PRO A 286 -6.67 -19.07 4.60
N HIS A 287 -6.02 -18.56 3.54
CA HIS A 287 -4.92 -19.27 2.88
C HIS A 287 -3.70 -19.48 3.79
N PHE A 288 -3.44 -18.57 4.74
CA PHE A 288 -2.37 -18.73 5.74
C PHE A 288 -2.58 -20.01 6.57
N PHE A 289 -3.82 -20.26 7.00
CA PHE A 289 -4.19 -21.45 7.76
C PHE A 289 -4.20 -22.72 6.90
N LYS A 290 -4.67 -22.64 5.64
CA LYS A 290 -4.63 -23.76 4.67
C LYS A 290 -3.21 -24.30 4.52
N LEU A 291 -2.22 -23.40 4.47
CA LEU A 291 -0.80 -23.74 4.33
C LEU A 291 -0.13 -24.15 5.66
N GLY A 292 -0.86 -24.14 6.79
CA GLY A 292 -0.32 -24.48 8.11
C GLY A 292 0.74 -23.51 8.65
N LEU A 293 0.77 -22.28 8.13
CA LEU A 293 1.77 -21.28 8.54
C LEU A 293 1.53 -20.81 9.98
N GLN A 294 2.60 -20.37 10.64
CA GLN A 294 2.52 -19.78 11.97
C GLN A 294 3.38 -18.52 12.07
N ILE A 295 2.83 -17.43 12.64
CA ILE A 295 3.62 -16.22 12.89
C ILE A 295 4.42 -16.41 14.17
N ILE A 296 5.75 -16.38 14.07
CA ILE A 296 6.66 -16.41 15.22
C ILE A 296 6.79 -15.01 15.80
N GLU A 297 7.13 -14.02 14.96
CA GLU A 297 7.18 -12.61 15.32
C GLU A 297 6.87 -11.74 14.09
N PRO A 298 6.28 -10.55 14.25
CA PRO A 298 5.71 -9.98 15.48
C PRO A 298 4.33 -10.57 15.80
N LYS A 299 3.88 -10.48 17.06
CA LYS A 299 2.55 -11.00 17.50
C LYS A 299 1.39 -10.02 17.28
N SER A 300 1.65 -8.86 16.68
CA SER A 300 0.69 -7.79 16.41
C SER A 300 0.74 -7.40 14.93
N CYS A 301 -0.41 -7.03 14.35
CA CYS A 301 -0.43 -6.47 13.00
C CYS A 301 0.16 -5.05 12.94
N LYS A 302 0.22 -4.33 14.08
CA LYS A 302 0.86 -3.01 14.22
C LYS A 302 2.25 -3.21 14.81
N VAL A 303 3.26 -2.88 14.04
CA VAL A 303 4.67 -3.07 14.40
C VAL A 303 5.33 -1.71 14.50
N LEU A 304 5.79 -1.36 15.70
CA LEU A 304 6.51 -0.12 15.93
C LEU A 304 8.02 -0.35 15.76
N CYS A 305 8.64 0.48 14.93
CA CYS A 305 10.07 0.47 14.67
C CYS A 305 10.72 1.76 15.17
N ASN A 306 11.65 1.63 16.11
CA ASN A 306 12.34 2.74 16.75
C ASN A 306 13.82 2.83 16.37
N ASP A 307 14.39 1.74 15.88
CA ASP A 307 15.82 1.53 15.55
C ASP A 307 16.04 1.38 14.03
N GLY A 308 14.99 1.51 13.24
CA GLY A 308 15.05 1.43 11.77
C GLY A 308 15.05 0.00 11.22
N LYS A 309 14.80 -1.06 12.01
CA LYS A 309 14.72 -2.43 11.50
C LYS A 309 13.52 -3.19 12.05
N ILE A 310 12.84 -3.93 11.19
CA ILE A 310 11.74 -4.83 11.57
C ILE A 310 12.04 -6.21 11.04
N LYS A 311 11.83 -7.22 11.87
CA LYS A 311 11.90 -8.63 11.49
C LYS A 311 10.52 -9.26 11.60
N ILE A 312 10.11 -9.95 10.53
CA ILE A 312 8.91 -10.78 10.48
C ILE A 312 9.37 -12.21 10.22
N VAL A 313 8.95 -13.15 11.07
CA VAL A 313 9.32 -14.55 11.00
C VAL A 313 8.06 -15.39 10.93
N ILE A 314 7.94 -16.18 9.87
CA ILE A 314 6.84 -17.10 9.63
C ILE A 314 7.40 -18.52 9.60
N GLN A 315 6.90 -19.37 10.46
CA GLN A 315 7.23 -20.79 10.47
C GLN A 315 6.35 -21.54 9.45
N MET A 316 7.00 -22.43 8.71
CA MET A 316 6.42 -23.28 7.69
C MET A 316 6.34 -24.72 8.20
N PRO A 317 5.31 -25.49 7.82
CA PRO A 317 5.27 -26.91 8.16
C PRO A 317 6.36 -27.69 7.42
N GLU A 318 7.04 -28.58 8.15
CA GLU A 318 8.20 -29.33 7.66
C GLU A 318 7.92 -30.12 6.38
N LYS A 319 6.71 -30.69 6.26
CA LYS A 319 6.30 -31.53 5.13
C LYS A 319 6.12 -30.78 3.81
N VAL A 320 5.90 -29.46 3.86
CA VAL A 320 5.57 -28.66 2.68
C VAL A 320 6.53 -27.49 2.46
N LYS A 321 7.49 -27.24 3.36
CA LYS A 321 8.39 -26.08 3.28
C LYS A 321 9.11 -25.95 1.93
N SER A 322 9.50 -27.05 1.29
CA SER A 322 10.25 -27.03 0.02
C SER A 322 9.40 -26.57 -1.17
N ARG A 323 8.07 -26.72 -1.09
CA ARG A 323 7.11 -26.32 -2.14
C ARG A 323 6.49 -24.94 -1.92
N LEU A 324 6.80 -24.26 -0.81
CA LEU A 324 6.25 -22.94 -0.51
C LEU A 324 7.14 -21.83 -1.06
N LYS A 325 6.57 -20.99 -1.93
CA LYS A 325 7.23 -19.81 -2.49
C LYS A 325 6.58 -18.54 -1.96
N PHE A 326 7.35 -17.74 -1.25
CA PHE A 326 6.89 -16.46 -0.71
C PHE A 326 7.26 -15.28 -1.61
N SER A 327 6.42 -14.26 -1.60
CA SER A 327 6.69 -12.93 -2.16
C SER A 327 6.03 -11.86 -1.32
N TYR A 328 6.36 -10.59 -1.55
CA TYR A 328 5.79 -9.49 -0.77
C TYR A 328 5.59 -8.23 -1.61
N LYS A 329 4.73 -7.34 -1.11
CA LYS A 329 4.57 -5.97 -1.60
C LYS A 329 4.68 -5.00 -0.44
N LEU A 330 5.51 -3.98 -0.58
CA LEU A 330 5.67 -2.91 0.40
C LEU A 330 4.98 -1.63 -0.11
N PHE A 331 4.20 -1.01 0.75
CA PHE A 331 3.50 0.25 0.45
C PHE A 331 3.88 1.29 1.50
N ARG A 332 3.94 2.56 1.11
CA ARG A 332 4.09 3.69 2.03
C ARG A 332 2.80 4.52 2.05
N LYS A 333 2.37 4.94 3.24
CA LYS A 333 1.26 5.86 3.42
C LYS A 333 1.74 7.28 3.08
N ARG A 334 1.04 7.97 2.18
CA ARG A 334 1.18 9.39 1.86
C ARG A 334 0.25 10.20 2.76
N TYR A 335 0.78 11.29 3.29
CA TYR A 335 0.00 12.29 3.99
C TYR A 335 -0.25 13.50 3.07
N PRO A 336 -1.35 14.26 3.25
CA PRO A 336 -1.63 15.45 2.45
C PRO A 336 -0.52 16.50 2.45
N ASP A 337 0.30 16.53 3.52
CA ASP A 337 1.43 17.43 3.69
C ASP A 337 2.71 16.96 2.98
N ASP A 338 2.71 15.75 2.40
CA ASP A 338 3.83 15.19 1.63
C ASP A 338 3.85 15.83 0.21
N GLU A 339 4.33 17.07 0.07
CA GLU A 339 4.50 17.73 -1.25
C GLU A 339 5.77 17.25 -2.00
N GLY A 340 5.62 16.77 -3.25
CA GLY A 340 6.71 16.52 -4.22
C GLY A 340 6.81 15.10 -4.80
N GLU A 341 7.55 14.94 -5.90
CA GLU A 341 8.08 13.63 -6.32
C GLU A 341 9.20 13.25 -5.35
N TYR A 342 8.96 12.25 -4.51
CA TYR A 342 10.02 11.72 -3.68
C TYR A 342 10.89 10.77 -4.48
N THR A 343 12.15 11.14 -4.70
CA THR A 343 13.22 10.22 -5.08
C THR A 343 13.67 9.45 -3.85
N TYR A 344 12.88 8.46 -3.42
CA TYR A 344 13.39 7.47 -2.47
C TYR A 344 14.21 6.41 -3.21
N PRO A 345 15.29 5.90 -2.61
CA PRO A 345 15.93 4.69 -3.12
C PRO A 345 14.92 3.54 -3.02
N SER A 346 14.98 2.62 -3.98
CA SER A 346 14.04 1.52 -4.03
C SER A 346 14.03 0.74 -2.71
N LEU A 347 12.89 0.70 -2.00
CA LEU A 347 12.80 0.00 -0.69
C LEU A 347 12.79 -1.52 -0.85
N GLU A 348 12.59 -2.05 -2.05
CA GLU A 348 12.79 -3.48 -2.35
C GLU A 348 14.21 -3.90 -2.01
N LYS A 349 15.21 -3.05 -2.31
CA LYS A 349 16.60 -3.26 -1.89
C LYS A 349 16.84 -3.09 -0.39
N PHE A 350 15.80 -2.82 0.41
CA PHE A 350 15.91 -2.71 1.86
C PHE A 350 15.06 -3.75 2.59
N VAL A 351 14.48 -4.71 1.87
CA VAL A 351 13.82 -5.87 2.47
C VAL A 351 14.63 -7.12 2.14
N LEU A 352 15.25 -7.69 3.16
CA LEU A 352 15.95 -8.95 3.06
C LEU A 352 14.98 -10.10 3.34
N HIS A 353 14.66 -10.90 2.31
CA HIS A 353 13.81 -12.09 2.42
C HIS A 353 14.65 -13.36 2.25
N TYR A 354 14.76 -14.17 3.31
CA TYR A 354 15.56 -15.40 3.29
C TYR A 354 14.90 -16.50 4.10
N TYR A 355 15.36 -17.72 3.87
CA TYR A 355 14.92 -18.91 4.59
C TYR A 355 15.99 -19.34 5.59
N SER A 356 15.54 -19.86 6.73
CA SER A 356 16.39 -20.51 7.72
C SER A 356 15.64 -21.70 8.31
N LYS A 357 16.14 -22.92 8.10
CA LYS A 357 15.49 -24.18 8.52
C LYS A 357 14.06 -24.31 7.99
N ASN A 358 13.06 -24.13 8.85
CA ASN A 358 11.63 -24.16 8.53
C ASN A 358 10.97 -22.79 8.67
N GLU A 359 11.75 -21.71 8.67
CA GLU A 359 11.28 -20.34 8.81
C GLU A 359 11.56 -19.53 7.53
N THR A 360 10.62 -18.70 7.14
CA THR A 360 10.83 -17.61 6.18
C THR A 360 10.89 -16.29 6.96
N ILE A 361 11.91 -15.49 6.68
CA ILE A 361 12.24 -14.29 7.43
C ILE A 361 12.24 -13.10 6.48
N PHE A 362 11.50 -12.06 6.85
CA PHE A 362 11.52 -10.76 6.19
C PHE A 362 12.11 -9.73 7.12
N GLU A 363 13.28 -9.21 6.77
CA GLU A 363 13.95 -8.15 7.50
C GLU A 363 13.84 -6.85 6.72
N VAL A 364 12.95 -5.97 7.18
CA VAL A 364 12.72 -4.65 6.61
C VAL A 364 13.66 -3.66 7.29
N ARG A 365 14.52 -3.02 6.50
CA ARG A 365 15.46 -1.99 6.93
C ARG A 365 14.96 -0.63 6.45
N PHE A 366 14.91 0.34 7.34
CA PHE A 366 14.42 1.68 7.05
C PHE A 366 15.63 2.62 6.97
N PRO A 367 15.99 3.15 5.80
CA PRO A 367 17.07 4.12 5.70
C PRO A 367 16.75 5.43 6.45
N PRO A 368 17.73 6.33 6.69
CA PRO A 368 17.61 7.49 7.59
C PRO A 368 16.49 8.51 7.26
N VAL A 369 15.87 8.39 6.09
CA VAL A 369 14.78 9.27 5.60
C VAL A 369 13.43 8.54 5.50
N SER A 370 13.33 7.32 6.04
CA SER A 370 12.17 6.45 5.89
C SER A 370 11.23 6.47 7.10
N VAL A 371 11.12 7.62 7.76
CA VAL A 371 10.08 7.84 8.77
C VAL A 371 8.71 7.83 8.08
N GLY A 372 7.76 7.13 8.70
CA GLY A 372 6.40 7.05 8.20
C GLY A 372 5.71 5.71 8.50
N THR A 373 4.56 5.53 7.88
CA THR A 373 3.76 4.31 8.01
C THR A 373 3.84 3.52 6.72
N TYR A 374 4.14 2.24 6.84
CA TYR A 374 4.26 1.31 5.74
C TYR A 374 3.29 0.16 5.93
N LYS A 375 2.93 -0.48 4.83
CA LYS A 375 2.12 -1.70 4.81
C LYS A 375 2.91 -2.74 4.06
N MET A 376 3.16 -3.87 4.70
CA MET A 376 3.76 -5.04 4.07
C MET A 376 2.67 -6.08 3.86
N GLN A 377 2.46 -6.48 2.61
CA GLN A 377 1.57 -7.58 2.24
C GLN A 377 2.43 -8.77 1.84
N ILE A 378 2.18 -9.93 2.43
CA ILE A 378 2.94 -11.15 2.17
C ILE A 378 2.04 -12.13 1.43
N PHE A 379 2.61 -12.74 0.40
CA PHE A 379 2.00 -13.75 -0.42
C PHE A 379 2.82 -15.05 -0.31
N CYS A 380 2.14 -16.18 -0.35
CA CYS A 380 2.72 -17.50 -0.41
C CYS A 380 1.91 -18.35 -1.38
N VAL A 381 2.60 -19.07 -2.26
CA VAL A 381 2.00 -20.06 -3.15
C VAL A 381 2.66 -21.41 -2.92
N ASP A 382 1.87 -22.45 -3.06
CA ASP A 382 2.34 -23.82 -3.11
C ASP A 382 2.55 -24.21 -4.56
N ILE A 383 3.79 -24.48 -4.97
CA ILE A 383 4.14 -24.68 -6.39
C ILE A 383 3.47 -25.91 -7.01
N ASN A 384 3.05 -26.87 -6.19
CA ASN A 384 2.35 -28.08 -6.63
C ASN A 384 0.83 -27.88 -6.72
N GLU A 385 0.29 -26.81 -6.15
CA GLU A 385 -1.14 -26.50 -6.28
C GLU A 385 -1.39 -25.77 -7.62
N HIS A 386 -1.99 -26.48 -8.58
CA HIS A 386 -2.42 -25.92 -9.87
C HIS A 386 -3.67 -25.00 -9.76
N GLU A 387 -4.02 -24.51 -8.57
CA GLU A 387 -5.11 -23.56 -8.39
C GLU A 387 -4.71 -22.19 -8.94
N HIS A 388 -4.84 -22.02 -10.27
CA HIS A 388 -4.50 -20.81 -11.03
C HIS A 388 -5.17 -19.49 -10.59
N ASN A 389 -5.98 -19.49 -9.53
CA ASN A 389 -6.82 -18.36 -9.12
C ASN A 389 -6.72 -17.97 -7.64
N ASN A 390 -5.84 -18.59 -6.84
CA ASN A 390 -5.61 -18.09 -5.49
C ASN A 390 -4.66 -16.90 -5.56
N SER A 391 -4.99 -15.78 -4.92
CA SER A 391 -4.16 -14.57 -4.95
C SER A 391 -2.80 -14.76 -4.29
N GLY A 392 -2.57 -15.91 -3.64
CA GLY A 392 -1.42 -16.22 -2.80
C GLY A 392 -1.40 -15.39 -1.52
N TRP A 393 -2.37 -14.50 -1.28
CA TRP A 393 -2.30 -13.53 -0.18
C TRP A 393 -2.48 -14.22 1.17
N VAL A 394 -1.49 -14.10 2.06
CA VAL A 394 -1.50 -14.80 3.36
C VAL A 394 -1.62 -13.86 4.56
N CYS A 395 -0.93 -12.72 4.59
CA CYS A 395 -1.04 -11.78 5.71
C CYS A 395 -0.60 -10.36 5.38
N ASP A 396 -1.03 -9.40 6.21
CA ASP A 396 -0.62 -7.99 6.15
C ASP A 396 -0.08 -7.50 7.50
N PHE A 397 0.88 -6.57 7.44
CA PHE A 397 1.41 -5.82 8.59
C PHE A 397 1.40 -4.32 8.32
N CYS A 398 1.11 -3.54 9.36
CA CYS A 398 1.31 -2.10 9.43
C CYS A 398 2.60 -1.81 10.18
N LEU A 399 3.58 -1.24 9.48
CA LEU A 399 4.92 -0.97 10.00
C LEU A 399 5.06 0.54 10.23
N ALA A 400 5.13 0.97 11.48
CA ALA A 400 5.32 2.37 11.85
C ALA A 400 6.80 2.62 12.16
N CYS A 401 7.52 3.25 11.25
CA CYS A 401 8.91 3.65 11.43
C CYS A 401 8.97 5.06 12.02
N LYS A 402 9.47 5.18 13.25
CA LYS A 402 9.70 6.48 13.92
C LYS A 402 11.07 7.05 13.60
N ASN A 403 12.10 6.21 13.55
CA ASN A 403 13.46 6.58 13.17
C ASN A 403 13.99 5.52 12.20
N GLY A 404 14.64 5.97 11.13
CA GLY A 404 15.43 5.09 10.27
C GLY A 404 16.80 4.81 10.90
N MET A 405 17.50 3.83 10.36
CA MET A 405 18.88 3.52 10.71
C MET A 405 19.79 4.67 10.26
N ASP A 406 20.82 5.00 11.05
CA ASP A 406 21.79 6.06 10.71
C ASP A 406 22.64 5.71 9.48
N GLU A 407 23.02 4.44 9.37
CA GLU A 407 23.71 3.86 8.22
C GLU A 407 22.90 2.67 7.71
N CYS A 408 22.39 2.80 6.48
CA CYS A 408 21.63 1.75 5.82
C CYS A 408 21.93 1.79 4.34
N LEU A 409 22.82 0.91 3.90
CA LEU A 409 23.06 0.70 2.48
C LEU A 409 21.96 -0.19 1.90
N PRO A 410 21.58 0.01 0.63
CA PRO A 410 20.72 -0.94 -0.06
C PRO A 410 21.43 -2.29 -0.18
N LEU A 411 20.68 -3.39 -0.17
CA LEU A 411 21.18 -4.73 -0.49
C LEU A 411 21.88 -4.72 -1.86
N PRO A 412 22.98 -5.48 -2.03
CA PRO A 412 23.72 -5.51 -3.29
C PRO A 412 22.85 -5.92 -4.48
N LEU A 413 21.90 -6.83 -4.25
CA LEU A 413 20.93 -7.30 -5.24
C LEU A 413 19.64 -7.78 -4.56
N VAL A 414 18.60 -7.99 -5.37
CA VAL A 414 17.35 -8.65 -4.97
C VAL A 414 17.18 -9.86 -5.90
N PRO A 415 17.57 -11.06 -5.47
CA PRO A 415 17.61 -12.22 -6.35
C PRO A 415 16.20 -12.77 -6.56
N GLU A 416 15.83 -13.07 -7.81
CA GLU A 416 14.47 -13.55 -8.14
C GLU A 416 14.13 -14.87 -7.41
N ILE A 417 15.11 -15.75 -7.23
CA ILE A 417 14.96 -17.03 -6.53
C ILE A 417 15.08 -16.91 -5.00
N GLY A 418 15.36 -15.69 -4.50
CA GLY A 418 15.58 -15.40 -3.08
C GLY A 418 16.99 -15.74 -2.57
N TRP A 419 17.17 -15.59 -1.26
CA TRP A 419 18.43 -15.86 -0.56
C TRP A 419 18.40 -17.22 0.16
N GLY A 420 19.47 -18.00 0.00
CA GLY A 420 19.69 -19.32 0.59
C GLY A 420 19.89 -20.42 -0.46
N ALA A 421 20.31 -21.60 0.02
CA ALA A 421 20.41 -22.82 -0.78
C ALA A 421 19.05 -23.52 -0.82
N ARG A 422 18.25 -23.25 -1.85
CA ARG A 422 16.93 -23.85 -2.01
C ARG A 422 17.02 -25.14 -2.81
N GLU A 423 16.53 -26.23 -2.22
CA GLU A 423 16.55 -27.59 -2.81
C GLU A 423 15.96 -27.61 -4.22
N GLU A 424 14.81 -26.95 -4.45
CA GLU A 424 14.14 -26.96 -5.77
C GLU A 424 15.02 -26.46 -6.93
N TYR A 425 15.90 -25.49 -6.68
CA TYR A 425 16.79 -24.93 -7.71
C TYR A 425 18.08 -25.73 -7.85
N LEU A 426 18.56 -26.33 -6.76
CA LEU A 426 19.76 -27.17 -6.76
C LEU A 426 19.47 -28.54 -7.38
N GLU A 427 18.34 -29.18 -7.02
CA GLU A 427 17.93 -30.49 -7.52
C GLU A 427 17.70 -30.50 -9.04
N LYS A 428 17.24 -29.37 -9.63
CA LYS A 428 17.14 -29.21 -11.10
C LYS A 428 18.48 -29.52 -11.81
N TYR A 429 19.60 -29.30 -11.13
CA TYR A 429 20.96 -29.49 -11.64
C TYR A 429 21.72 -30.63 -10.94
N ASN A 430 21.01 -31.53 -10.23
CA ASN A 430 21.61 -32.59 -9.42
C ASN A 430 22.63 -32.07 -8.40
N MET A 431 22.40 -30.85 -7.90
CA MET A 431 23.21 -30.23 -6.87
C MET A 431 22.57 -30.39 -5.49
N ALA A 432 23.38 -30.43 -4.44
CA ALA A 432 22.91 -30.32 -3.06
C ALA A 432 23.91 -29.54 -2.21
N ALA A 433 23.43 -28.72 -1.28
CA ALA A 433 24.30 -27.99 -0.37
C ALA A 433 24.77 -28.89 0.79
N LEU A 434 26.08 -28.88 1.07
CA LEU A 434 26.72 -29.62 2.15
C LEU A 434 27.09 -28.74 3.36
N SER A 435 27.08 -27.41 3.19
CA SER A 435 27.42 -26.42 4.22
C SER A 435 26.23 -25.52 4.56
N GLU A 436 26.48 -24.29 5.04
CA GLU A 436 25.49 -23.25 5.32
C GLU A 436 24.38 -23.21 4.25
N THR A 437 23.13 -23.41 4.68
CA THR A 437 21.96 -23.40 3.79
C THR A 437 21.15 -22.13 3.93
N SER A 438 21.35 -21.36 5.01
CA SER A 438 20.62 -20.12 5.22
C SER A 438 21.09 -19.03 4.25
N GLY A 439 20.20 -18.10 3.93
CA GLY A 439 20.52 -17.02 2.99
C GLY A 439 21.49 -15.96 3.52
N LYS A 440 21.96 -16.06 4.77
CA LYS A 440 22.83 -15.07 5.41
C LYS A 440 24.01 -15.73 6.13
N ALA A 441 25.22 -15.22 5.92
CA ALA A 441 26.42 -15.67 6.62
C ALA A 441 27.28 -14.48 7.11
N ASN A 442 27.87 -14.62 8.30
CA ASN A 442 28.82 -13.65 8.84
C ASN A 442 30.25 -14.12 8.55
N ILE A 443 31.13 -13.20 8.17
CA ILE A 443 32.53 -13.47 7.80
C ILE A 443 33.47 -12.84 8.82
N ASP A 444 34.29 -13.69 9.45
CA ASP A 444 35.39 -13.31 10.35
C ASP A 444 36.69 -13.07 9.55
N GLU A 445 37.53 -12.12 9.98
CA GLU A 445 38.74 -11.65 9.30
C GLU A 445 39.78 -12.77 9.06
N SER A 446 39.78 -13.78 9.93
CA SER A 446 40.78 -14.85 9.93
C SER A 446 40.47 -16.04 9.01
N LEU A 447 39.25 -16.13 8.48
CA LEU A 447 38.78 -17.34 7.80
C LEU A 447 38.26 -17.06 6.38
N GLU A 448 38.86 -17.75 5.41
CA GLU A 448 38.21 -17.99 4.12
C GLU A 448 36.87 -18.67 4.38
N THR A 449 35.76 -18.04 3.97
CA THR A 449 34.44 -18.63 4.14
C THR A 449 34.21 -19.60 2.99
N VAL A 450 33.79 -20.82 3.33
CA VAL A 450 33.70 -21.93 2.39
C VAL A 450 32.28 -22.45 2.32
N PHE A 451 31.70 -22.41 1.11
CA PHE A 451 30.42 -23.03 0.80
C PHE A 451 30.68 -24.32 0.01
N LYS A 452 30.07 -25.42 0.42
CA LYS A 452 30.28 -26.74 -0.15
C LYS A 452 28.99 -27.27 -0.74
N PHE A 453 29.10 -27.88 -1.91
CA PHE A 453 28.01 -28.50 -2.63
C PHE A 453 28.44 -29.85 -3.20
N THR A 454 27.48 -30.75 -3.42
CA THR A 454 27.62 -31.82 -4.40
C THR A 454 27.09 -31.37 -5.75
N ALA A 455 27.67 -31.87 -6.84
CA ALA A 455 27.18 -31.68 -8.20
C ALA A 455 27.65 -32.83 -9.10
N ASP A 456 27.02 -33.01 -10.26
CA ASP A 456 27.48 -33.99 -11.25
C ASP A 456 28.89 -33.63 -11.76
N PRO A 457 29.74 -34.62 -12.10
CA PRO A 457 31.11 -34.39 -12.58
C PRO A 457 31.20 -33.49 -13.81
N ASP A 458 30.17 -33.48 -14.65
CA ASP A 458 30.12 -32.72 -15.89
C ASP A 458 29.47 -31.33 -15.75
N SER A 459 28.90 -30.99 -14.57
CA SER A 459 28.28 -29.67 -14.34
C SER A 459 29.29 -28.52 -14.42
N ASP A 460 28.93 -27.47 -15.14
CA ASP A 460 29.72 -26.24 -15.25
C ASP A 460 29.15 -25.19 -14.29
N ILE A 461 29.92 -24.84 -13.26
CA ILE A 461 29.48 -24.03 -12.12
C ILE A 461 30.34 -22.77 -12.03
N HIS A 462 29.66 -21.64 -11.89
CA HIS A 462 30.26 -20.32 -11.78
C HIS A 462 29.75 -19.62 -10.52
N ALA A 463 30.56 -18.74 -9.94
CA ALA A 463 30.16 -17.95 -8.79
C ALA A 463 30.59 -16.49 -8.96
N GLU A 464 29.73 -15.57 -8.52
CA GLU A 464 29.94 -14.13 -8.61
C GLU A 464 29.79 -13.49 -7.23
N LEU A 465 30.69 -12.56 -6.92
CA LEU A 465 30.59 -11.70 -5.75
C LEU A 465 30.22 -10.28 -6.20
N SER A 466 29.29 -9.65 -5.48
CA SER A 466 28.83 -8.30 -5.80
C SER A 466 28.58 -7.46 -4.53
N GLN A 467 28.68 -6.14 -4.67
CA GLN A 467 28.45 -5.17 -3.60
C GLN A 467 27.68 -3.97 -4.18
N SER A 468 26.87 -3.29 -3.36
CA SER A 468 25.92 -2.26 -3.81
C SER A 468 26.55 -1.06 -4.54
N LEU A 469 27.82 -0.76 -4.26
CA LEU A 469 28.52 0.44 -4.76
C LEU A 469 29.73 0.14 -5.65
N LYS A 470 30.05 -1.14 -5.90
CA LYS A 470 31.24 -1.55 -6.68
C LYS A 470 30.87 -2.36 -7.91
N ALA A 471 31.67 -2.25 -8.97
CA ALA A 471 31.50 -3.08 -10.16
C ALA A 471 31.83 -4.54 -9.86
N LYS A 472 31.07 -5.48 -10.43
CA LYS A 472 31.29 -6.94 -10.25
C LYS A 472 32.71 -7.37 -10.64
N SER A 473 33.30 -6.74 -11.66
CA SER A 473 34.65 -7.04 -12.15
C SER A 473 35.75 -6.75 -11.12
N GLU A 474 35.52 -5.88 -10.15
CA GLU A 474 36.50 -5.59 -9.09
C GLU A 474 36.52 -6.66 -7.99
N LEU A 475 35.51 -7.55 -7.97
CA LEU A 475 35.33 -8.55 -6.93
C LEU A 475 35.62 -9.98 -7.38
N SER A 476 36.00 -10.20 -8.65
CA SER A 476 36.24 -11.53 -9.22
C SER A 476 37.35 -12.30 -8.50
N ASP A 477 38.39 -11.61 -8.06
CA ASP A 477 39.58 -12.23 -7.44
C ASP A 477 39.31 -12.69 -5.99
N PHE A 478 38.15 -12.34 -5.43
CA PHE A 478 37.76 -12.63 -4.05
C PHE A 478 36.77 -13.79 -3.93
N VAL A 479 36.45 -14.44 -5.04
CA VAL A 479 35.65 -15.67 -5.11
C VAL A 479 36.38 -16.72 -5.94
N THR A 480 36.41 -17.96 -5.47
CA THR A 480 37.05 -19.06 -6.20
C THR A 480 36.18 -20.31 -6.11
N VAL A 481 35.92 -20.93 -7.25
CA VAL A 481 35.20 -22.20 -7.34
C VAL A 481 36.23 -23.30 -7.60
N VAL A 482 36.29 -24.29 -6.71
CA VAL A 482 37.13 -25.48 -6.83
C VAL A 482 36.22 -26.69 -6.95
N LYS A 483 36.33 -27.43 -8.07
CA LYS A 483 35.55 -28.65 -8.30
C LYS A 483 36.45 -29.88 -8.28
N ASN A 484 36.14 -30.83 -7.40
CA ASN A 484 36.84 -32.09 -7.23
C ASN A 484 35.85 -33.26 -7.41
N LYS A 485 35.77 -33.81 -8.63
CA LYS A 485 34.78 -34.84 -9.00
C LYS A 485 33.35 -34.38 -8.70
N ALA A 486 32.74 -34.92 -7.65
CA ALA A 486 31.38 -34.64 -7.23
C ALA A 486 31.28 -33.53 -6.17
N GLU A 487 32.40 -33.06 -5.59
CA GLU A 487 32.40 -31.98 -4.59
C GLU A 487 32.76 -30.64 -5.24
N VAL A 488 31.99 -29.61 -4.93
CA VAL A 488 32.19 -28.23 -5.37
C VAL A 488 32.38 -27.36 -4.14
N VAL A 489 33.47 -26.60 -4.12
CA VAL A 489 33.89 -25.76 -3.01
C VAL A 489 34.00 -24.33 -3.49
N VAL A 490 33.10 -23.46 -3.03
CA VAL A 490 33.11 -22.02 -3.31
C VAL A 490 33.75 -21.31 -2.12
N LYS A 491 34.91 -20.71 -2.35
CA LYS A 491 35.70 -19.97 -1.37
C LYS A 491 35.47 -18.48 -1.58
N VAL A 492 35.21 -17.75 -0.49
CA VAL A 492 34.99 -16.31 -0.53
C VAL A 492 35.82 -15.62 0.53
N LYS A 493 36.50 -14.54 0.13
CA LYS A 493 37.28 -13.67 1.01
C LYS A 493 37.04 -12.21 0.65
N PRO A 494 35.95 -11.58 1.11
CA PRO A 494 35.63 -10.20 0.74
C PRO A 494 36.77 -9.25 1.15
N PRO A 495 37.06 -8.17 0.39
CA PRO A 495 38.25 -7.33 0.62
C PRO A 495 38.18 -6.39 1.83
N HIS A 496 37.00 -5.85 2.14
CA HIS A 496 36.80 -4.88 3.23
C HIS A 496 35.51 -5.19 4.01
N GLU A 497 35.24 -4.42 5.06
CA GLU A 497 33.97 -4.49 5.78
C GLU A 497 32.77 -4.16 4.87
N GLY A 498 31.61 -4.68 5.26
CA GLY A 498 30.34 -4.42 4.61
C GLY A 498 29.58 -5.67 4.15
N GLU A 499 28.50 -5.43 3.41
CA GLU A 499 27.63 -6.47 2.89
C GLU A 499 27.97 -6.83 1.44
N TYR A 500 28.03 -8.13 1.17
CA TYR A 500 28.31 -8.70 -0.15
C TYR A 500 27.26 -9.72 -0.54
N ALA A 501 27.01 -9.88 -1.83
CA ALA A 501 26.14 -10.91 -2.34
C ALA A 501 26.94 -11.92 -3.16
N LEU A 502 26.96 -13.17 -2.70
CA LEU A 502 27.48 -14.31 -3.43
C LEU A 502 26.34 -14.95 -4.23
N GLN A 503 26.48 -15.02 -5.54
CA GLN A 503 25.56 -15.72 -6.43
C GLN A 503 26.27 -16.94 -7.02
N ILE A 504 25.60 -18.09 -7.03
CA ILE A 504 26.10 -19.33 -7.63
C ILE A 504 25.19 -19.68 -8.80
N PHE A 505 25.82 -20.02 -9.93
CA PHE A 505 25.16 -20.35 -11.17
C PHE A 505 25.59 -21.71 -11.68
N CYS A 506 24.66 -22.44 -12.30
CA CYS A 506 24.94 -23.68 -13.01
C CYS A 506 24.54 -23.54 -14.47
N LYS A 507 25.35 -24.08 -15.38
CA LYS A 507 25.05 -24.08 -16.80
C LYS A 507 23.96 -25.10 -17.13
N ASP A 508 23.02 -24.71 -17.98
CA ASP A 508 21.99 -25.62 -18.46
C ASP A 508 22.49 -26.54 -19.59
N THR A 509 22.16 -27.83 -19.46
CA THR A 509 22.56 -28.88 -20.38
C THR A 509 21.97 -28.64 -21.76
N GLY A 510 22.81 -28.25 -22.73
CA GLY A 510 22.40 -27.99 -24.10
C GLY A 510 22.22 -26.50 -24.44
N THR A 511 22.42 -25.59 -23.48
CA THR A 511 22.47 -24.14 -23.75
C THR A 511 23.82 -23.54 -23.37
N LEU A 512 24.05 -22.30 -23.82
CA LEU A 512 25.19 -21.49 -23.36
C LEU A 512 24.82 -20.61 -22.16
N MET A 513 23.62 -20.78 -21.58
CA MET A 513 23.12 -19.93 -20.52
C MET A 513 23.40 -20.54 -19.13
N TYR A 514 23.81 -19.67 -18.22
CA TYR A 514 23.91 -19.97 -16.80
C TYR A 514 22.64 -19.55 -16.10
N GLU A 515 22.08 -20.43 -15.28
CA GLU A 515 20.95 -20.11 -14.41
C GLU A 515 21.42 -19.93 -12.96
N ASN A 516 20.83 -18.97 -12.26
CA ASN A 516 21.10 -18.74 -10.84
C ASN A 516 20.46 -19.86 -10.02
N VAL A 517 21.25 -20.51 -9.16
CA VAL A 517 20.80 -21.67 -8.37
C VAL A 517 20.85 -21.45 -6.86
N CYS A 518 21.67 -20.50 -6.40
CA CYS A 518 21.81 -20.20 -4.97
C CYS A 518 22.37 -18.79 -4.75
N ASN A 519 21.95 -18.11 -3.67
CA ASN A 519 22.45 -16.79 -3.30
C ASN A 519 22.70 -16.69 -1.78
N TYR A 520 23.76 -16.00 -1.37
CA TYR A 520 24.05 -15.71 0.05
C TYR A 520 24.36 -14.23 0.26
N LEU A 521 23.78 -13.63 1.29
CA LEU A 521 24.17 -12.32 1.80
C LEU A 521 25.27 -12.52 2.85
N LEU A 522 26.43 -11.94 2.60
CA LEU A 522 27.63 -12.06 3.43
C LEU A 522 27.87 -10.74 4.16
N GLU A 523 28.13 -10.79 5.47
CA GLU A 523 28.40 -9.62 6.30
C GLU A 523 29.80 -9.72 6.94
N ARG A 524 30.71 -8.79 6.62
CA ARG A 524 32.07 -8.71 7.19
C ARG A 524 32.18 -7.53 8.17
N THR A 525 32.73 -7.77 9.37
CA THR A 525 32.92 -6.77 10.45
C THR A 525 34.42 -6.58 10.81
N GLU A 526 34.84 -5.41 11.34
CA GLU A 526 36.26 -5.02 11.59
C GLU A 526 36.74 -5.22 13.08
N VAL A 527 38.06 -5.38 13.33
CA VAL A 527 38.69 -5.33 14.70
C VAL A 527 40.05 -4.56 14.74
N VAL A 528 40.19 -3.65 15.76
CA VAL A 528 41.29 -2.84 16.39
C VAL A 528 42.61 -2.47 15.64
N GLU A 529 43.00 -1.19 15.74
CA GLU A 529 44.10 -0.50 15.03
C GLU A 529 45.43 -0.25 15.79
N GLU A 530 46.55 0.01 15.06
CA GLU A 530 47.88 0.31 15.62
C GLU A 530 48.00 1.69 16.36
N PRO A 531 48.84 1.83 17.41
CA PRO A 531 48.88 3.02 18.29
C PRO A 531 49.23 4.35 17.60
N LYS A 532 50.16 4.35 16.63
CA LYS A 532 50.56 5.58 15.91
C LYS A 532 49.47 6.06 14.93
N MET A 533 48.67 5.12 14.42
CA MET A 533 47.51 5.42 13.57
C MET A 533 46.37 5.98 14.42
N ALA A 534 46.17 5.43 15.62
CA ALA A 534 45.20 5.93 16.61
C ALA A 534 45.46 7.38 17.03
N GLU A 535 46.72 7.79 17.21
CA GLU A 535 47.06 9.18 17.57
C GLU A 535 46.76 10.18 16.45
N THR A 536 47.02 9.82 15.20
CA THR A 536 46.67 10.67 14.05
C THR A 536 45.15 10.76 13.88
N ARG A 537 44.40 9.67 14.10
CA ARG A 537 42.93 9.72 14.13
C ARG A 537 42.40 10.60 15.26
N LYS A 538 43.03 10.55 16.44
CA LYS A 538 42.65 11.39 17.58
C LYS A 538 42.78 12.89 17.26
N LEU A 539 43.88 13.31 16.62
CA LEU A 539 44.08 14.71 16.21
C LEU A 539 43.02 15.18 15.20
N LEU A 540 42.62 14.31 14.27
CA LEU A 540 41.56 14.61 13.31
C LEU A 540 40.19 14.75 13.99
N LEU A 541 39.89 13.90 14.97
CA LEU A 541 38.67 13.98 15.78
C LEU A 541 38.62 15.24 16.67
N GLU A 542 39.77 15.69 17.19
CA GLU A 542 39.90 16.96 17.91
C GLU A 542 39.64 18.15 16.98
N ALA A 543 40.18 18.13 15.76
CA ALA A 543 39.91 19.14 14.75
C ALA A 543 38.42 19.17 14.37
N VAL A 544 37.79 18.01 14.17
CA VAL A 544 36.34 17.88 13.97
C VAL A 544 35.55 18.47 15.14
N SER A 545 36.01 18.30 16.38
CA SER A 545 35.33 18.84 17.56
C SER A 545 35.47 20.36 17.65
N SER A 546 36.66 20.91 17.39
CA SER A 546 36.93 22.36 17.43
C SER A 546 36.19 23.16 16.36
N GLY A 547 35.94 22.57 15.17
CA GLY A 547 35.13 23.16 14.12
C GLY A 547 35.76 24.36 13.39
N SER A 548 37.04 24.68 13.65
CA SER A 548 37.78 25.69 12.88
C SER A 548 38.10 25.15 11.48
N PRO A 549 37.71 25.85 10.39
CA PRO A 549 37.99 25.41 9.02
C PRO A 549 39.49 25.20 8.74
N ASP A 550 40.34 26.07 9.30
CA ASP A 550 41.79 26.03 9.10
C ASP A 550 42.43 24.82 9.78
N ASN A 551 41.99 24.49 11.00
CA ASN A 551 42.46 23.31 11.74
C ASN A 551 41.99 22.00 11.09
N LEU A 552 40.74 21.97 10.58
CA LEU A 552 40.21 20.84 9.82
C LEU A 552 41.03 20.59 8.55
N GLN A 553 41.41 21.65 7.84
CA GLN A 553 42.19 21.52 6.61
C GLN A 553 43.63 21.04 6.87
N ALA A 554 44.26 21.50 7.96
CA ALA A 554 45.57 21.02 8.39
C ALA A 554 45.56 19.54 8.81
N ALA A 555 44.58 19.13 9.63
CA ALA A 555 44.44 17.75 10.10
C ALA A 555 44.10 16.77 8.97
N LEU A 556 43.28 17.18 7.99
CA LEU A 556 42.98 16.39 6.78
C LEU A 556 44.25 16.13 5.95
N LYS A 557 45.13 17.13 5.82
CA LYS A 557 46.38 17.01 5.07
C LYS A 557 47.39 16.07 5.76
N GLU A 558 47.43 16.08 7.09
CA GLU A 558 48.26 15.15 7.87
C GLU A 558 47.70 13.71 7.84
N PHE A 559 46.37 13.56 7.82
CA PHE A 559 45.72 12.26 7.67
C PHE A 559 46.02 11.64 6.29
N GLU A 560 45.97 12.44 5.22
CA GLU A 560 46.34 12.02 3.86
C GLU A 560 47.83 11.66 3.74
N SER A 561 48.73 12.46 4.32
CA SER A 561 50.18 12.23 4.19
C SER A 561 50.66 10.94 4.86
N LYS A 562 49.92 10.45 5.86
CA LYS A 562 50.17 9.18 6.56
C LYS A 562 49.47 7.98 5.94
N GLY A 563 48.67 8.17 4.88
CA GLY A 563 48.03 7.08 4.13
C GLY A 563 47.02 6.26 4.95
N LEU A 564 46.38 6.86 5.95
CA LEU A 564 45.42 6.19 6.82
C LEU A 564 44.13 5.84 6.07
N ILE A 565 43.59 4.66 6.34
CA ILE A 565 42.30 4.22 5.81
C ILE A 565 41.21 5.03 6.53
N ASP A 566 40.31 5.70 5.81
CA ASP A 566 39.21 6.44 6.46
C ASP A 566 38.23 5.47 7.16
N LYS A 567 38.02 5.62 8.48
CA LYS A 567 36.96 4.89 9.25
C LYS A 567 35.77 5.80 9.59
N GLY A 568 35.62 6.88 8.82
CA GLY A 568 34.53 7.83 8.92
C GLY A 568 34.96 9.20 9.46
N GLU A 569 36.07 9.32 10.19
CA GLU A 569 36.51 10.62 10.72
C GLU A 569 37.04 11.57 9.65
N TYR A 570 37.65 11.06 8.58
CA TYR A 570 38.12 11.88 7.47
C TYR A 570 36.95 12.33 6.60
N THR A 571 36.00 11.43 6.35
CA THR A 571 34.70 11.78 5.76
C THR A 571 33.95 12.81 6.62
N LYS A 572 33.92 12.67 7.96
CA LYS A 572 33.28 13.60 8.89
C LYS A 572 33.96 14.98 8.89
N ALA A 573 35.28 15.01 8.82
CA ALA A 573 36.06 16.25 8.71
C ALA A 573 35.82 16.97 7.37
N LYS A 574 35.87 16.25 6.24
CA LYS A 574 35.52 16.80 4.91
C LYS A 574 34.09 17.31 4.86
N ARG A 575 33.14 16.55 5.42
CA ARG A 575 31.73 16.92 5.51
C ARG A 575 31.53 18.21 6.29
N LYS A 576 32.20 18.38 7.44
CA LYS A 576 32.11 19.59 8.27
C LYS A 576 32.74 20.81 7.58
N LEU A 577 33.85 20.64 6.86
CA LEU A 577 34.46 21.70 6.07
C LEU A 577 33.55 22.16 4.92
N LEU A 578 32.96 21.20 4.20
CA LEU A 578 32.01 21.47 3.12
C LEU A 578 30.76 22.19 3.65
N LEU A 579 30.23 21.76 4.80
CA LEU A 579 29.09 22.39 5.46
C LEU A 579 29.36 23.87 5.79
N SER A 580 30.55 24.18 6.31
CA SER A 580 30.92 25.57 6.62
C SER A 580 30.94 26.46 5.37
N ARG A 581 31.43 25.95 4.24
CA ARG A 581 31.44 26.66 2.97
C ARG A 581 30.02 26.89 2.43
N LEU A 582 29.21 25.83 2.41
CA LEU A 582 27.83 25.88 1.89
C LEU A 582 26.93 26.81 2.72
N ASN A 583 27.11 26.83 4.04
CA ASN A 583 26.37 27.75 4.92
C ASN A 583 26.62 29.22 4.55
N LYS A 584 27.86 29.56 4.15
CA LYS A 584 28.20 30.90 3.65
C LYS A 584 27.50 31.20 2.32
N GLU A 585 27.58 30.28 1.35
CA GLU A 585 27.00 30.45 0.01
C GLU A 585 25.46 30.62 0.06
N ILE A 586 24.75 29.87 0.91
CA ILE A 586 23.28 30.00 1.05
C ILE A 586 22.88 31.34 1.65
N ARG A 587 23.60 31.82 2.67
CA ARG A 587 23.30 33.12 3.30
C ARG A 587 23.44 34.26 2.29
N GLU A 588 24.46 34.20 1.44
CA GLU A 588 24.66 35.16 0.35
C GLU A 588 23.51 35.09 -0.68
N ALA A 589 23.07 33.87 -1.06
CA ALA A 589 21.95 33.69 -1.99
C ALA A 589 20.60 34.16 -1.44
N ILE A 590 20.30 33.89 -0.16
CA ILE A 590 19.09 34.41 0.53
C ILE A 590 19.10 35.94 0.54
N ALA A 591 20.24 36.55 0.85
CA ALA A 591 20.39 38.01 0.90
C ALA A 591 20.15 38.66 -0.47
N ALA A 592 20.57 38.01 -1.55
CA ALA A 592 20.39 38.50 -2.92
C ALA A 592 18.93 38.48 -3.39
N LYS A 593 18.06 37.63 -2.80
CA LYS A 593 16.63 37.46 -3.17
C LYS A 593 16.39 37.21 -4.67
N ASP A 594 17.35 36.58 -5.32
CA ASP A 594 17.34 36.27 -6.74
C ASP A 594 17.06 34.77 -6.96
N LEU A 595 16.12 34.46 -7.85
CA LEU A 595 15.68 33.07 -8.07
C LEU A 595 16.79 32.24 -8.75
N ASP A 596 17.54 32.80 -9.69
CA ASP A 596 18.53 32.05 -10.45
C ASP A 596 19.75 31.71 -9.57
N SER A 597 20.17 32.65 -8.71
CA SER A 597 21.21 32.45 -7.70
C SER A 597 20.82 31.42 -6.64
N LEU A 598 19.56 31.45 -6.17
CA LEU A 598 19.01 30.44 -5.25
C LEU A 598 18.89 29.08 -5.95
N ASP A 599 18.36 29.01 -7.17
CA ASP A 599 18.23 27.76 -7.93
C ASP A 599 19.60 27.10 -8.16
N LYS A 600 20.63 27.88 -8.52
CA LYS A 600 22.00 27.38 -8.69
C LYS A 600 22.60 26.85 -7.39
N THR A 601 22.50 27.62 -6.31
CA THR A 601 23.03 27.23 -4.98
C THR A 601 22.30 25.99 -4.45
N MET A 602 20.97 25.96 -4.59
CA MET A 602 20.13 24.84 -4.18
C MET A 602 20.31 23.59 -5.05
N HIS A 603 20.65 23.75 -6.34
CA HIS A 603 20.97 22.63 -7.22
C HIS A 603 22.31 22.00 -6.84
N ASN A 604 23.35 22.80 -6.63
CA ASN A 604 24.64 22.31 -6.13
C ASN A 604 24.50 21.61 -4.77
N LEU A 605 23.59 22.09 -3.91
CA LEU A 605 23.23 21.44 -2.64
C LEU A 605 22.38 20.18 -2.81
N SER A 606 21.60 20.09 -3.89
CA SER A 606 20.69 18.98 -4.13
C SER A 606 21.42 17.65 -4.31
N GLU A 607 22.66 17.72 -4.82
CA GLU A 607 23.60 16.63 -5.05
C GLU A 607 24.40 16.24 -3.80
N THR A 608 24.30 17.02 -2.71
CA THR A 608 25.04 16.76 -1.45
C THR A 608 24.12 16.22 -0.35
N SER A 609 24.61 15.28 0.46
CA SER A 609 23.90 14.67 1.60
C SER A 609 23.78 15.58 2.85
N LEU A 610 24.10 16.87 2.72
CA LEU A 610 24.29 17.84 3.81
C LEU A 610 23.05 18.69 4.17
N LYS A 611 21.90 18.45 3.53
CA LYS A 611 20.68 19.26 3.68
C LYS A 611 20.19 19.37 5.13
N LYS A 612 20.26 18.26 5.88
CA LYS A 612 19.81 18.21 7.30
C LYS A 612 20.72 19.02 8.23
N ASP A 613 22.02 19.07 7.96
CA ASP A 613 23.00 19.75 8.80
C ASP A 613 22.96 21.28 8.66
N LEU A 614 22.40 21.78 7.57
CA LEU A 614 22.15 23.22 7.34
C LEU A 614 20.91 23.73 8.10
N GLY A 615 20.03 22.83 8.56
CA GLY A 615 18.91 23.12 9.44
C GLY A 615 17.99 24.24 8.92
N LEU A 616 17.78 25.25 9.77
CA LEU A 616 16.88 26.38 9.51
C LEU A 616 17.25 27.19 8.26
N ILE A 617 18.54 27.30 7.95
CA ILE A 617 19.01 28.14 6.83
C ILE A 617 18.60 27.53 5.48
N TYR A 618 18.57 26.20 5.39
CA TYR A 618 18.06 25.51 4.21
C TYR A 618 16.55 25.67 4.07
N GLN A 619 15.80 25.61 5.18
CA GLN A 619 14.35 25.81 5.18
C GLN A 619 13.99 27.23 4.72
N ASP A 620 14.68 28.25 5.24
CA ASP A 620 14.50 29.64 4.83
C ASP A 620 14.78 29.83 3.33
N ALA A 621 15.82 29.17 2.80
CA ALA A 621 16.14 29.19 1.37
C ALA A 621 15.07 28.51 0.51
N GLU A 622 14.58 27.32 0.90
CA GLU A 622 13.50 26.62 0.19
C GLU A 622 12.19 27.40 0.20
N GLU A 623 11.80 27.96 1.34
CA GLU A 623 10.57 28.75 1.45
C GLU A 623 10.63 29.95 0.51
N LEU A 624 11.76 30.68 0.54
CA LEU A 624 12.00 31.82 -0.36
C LEU A 624 11.98 31.38 -1.83
N ARG A 625 12.66 30.27 -2.17
CA ARG A 625 12.70 29.71 -3.53
C ARG A 625 11.31 29.29 -4.01
N SER A 626 10.56 28.56 -3.20
CA SER A 626 9.18 28.13 -3.50
C SER A 626 8.27 29.32 -3.76
N ARG A 627 8.37 30.35 -2.92
CA ARG A 627 7.63 31.60 -3.08
C ARG A 627 7.98 32.31 -4.39
N LEU A 628 9.27 32.42 -4.72
CA LEU A 628 9.74 33.06 -5.96
C LEU A 628 9.34 32.26 -7.21
N ARG A 629 9.40 30.92 -7.18
CA ARG A 629 8.93 30.06 -8.29
C ARG A 629 7.42 30.15 -8.49
N LYS A 630 6.64 30.15 -7.40
CA LYS A 630 5.18 30.31 -7.45
C LYS A 630 4.79 31.65 -8.07
N LEU A 631 5.49 32.72 -7.65
CA LEU A 631 5.34 34.05 -8.22
C LEU A 631 5.67 34.06 -9.73
N LYS A 632 6.80 33.48 -10.16
CA LYS A 632 7.18 33.38 -11.58
C LYS A 632 6.12 32.63 -12.41
N ARG A 633 5.59 31.51 -11.89
CA ARG A 633 4.53 30.73 -12.56
C ARG A 633 3.23 31.51 -12.73
N LEU A 634 2.72 32.11 -11.65
CA LEU A 634 1.47 32.87 -11.69
C LEU A 634 1.59 34.15 -12.53
N HIS A 635 2.78 34.76 -12.52
CA HIS A 635 3.11 35.83 -13.44
C HIS A 635 3.00 35.40 -14.91
N HIS A 636 3.57 34.24 -15.28
CA HIS A 636 3.41 33.68 -16.64
C HIS A 636 1.97 33.31 -16.97
N ALA A 637 1.20 32.76 -16.01
CA ALA A 637 -0.20 32.42 -16.21
C ALA A 637 -1.06 33.65 -16.57
N VAL A 638 -0.83 34.79 -15.91
CA VAL A 638 -1.50 36.06 -16.26
C VAL A 638 -1.11 36.54 -17.67
N LEU A 639 0.16 36.37 -18.07
CA LEU A 639 0.63 36.76 -19.40
C LEU A 639 0.07 35.88 -20.52
N ALA A 640 0.02 34.56 -20.27
CA ALA A 640 -0.45 33.54 -21.20
C ALA A 640 -1.98 33.43 -21.27
N MET A 641 -2.71 34.07 -20.36
CA MET A 641 -4.18 34.13 -20.34
C MET A 641 -4.70 34.52 -21.73
N ASP A 642 -5.77 33.90 -22.22
CA ASP A 642 -6.30 34.25 -23.54
C ASP A 642 -6.93 35.66 -23.54
N GLN A 643 -7.06 36.27 -24.71
CA GLN A 643 -7.67 37.61 -24.81
C GLN A 643 -9.19 37.56 -24.58
N LYS A 644 -9.82 36.38 -24.70
CA LYS A 644 -11.26 36.17 -24.51
C LYS A 644 -11.64 36.28 -23.02
N THR A 645 -10.85 35.71 -22.12
CA THR A 645 -11.01 35.77 -20.66
C THR A 645 -10.85 37.20 -20.13
N ILE A 646 -9.90 37.98 -20.68
CA ILE A 646 -9.80 39.41 -20.35
C ILE A 646 -11.01 40.20 -20.89
N SER A 647 -11.53 39.80 -22.05
CA SER A 647 -12.70 40.44 -22.65
C SER A 647 -13.99 40.11 -21.88
N GLU A 648 -14.10 38.92 -21.27
CA GLU A 648 -15.16 38.52 -20.33
C GLU A 648 -15.13 39.40 -19.06
N LEU A 649 -13.96 39.55 -18.43
CA LEU A 649 -13.83 40.42 -17.25
C LEU A 649 -14.26 41.86 -17.54
N ARG A 650 -14.13 42.33 -18.78
CA ARG A 650 -14.60 43.65 -19.20
C ARG A 650 -16.10 43.67 -19.48
N SER A 651 -16.70 42.60 -20.00
CA SER A 651 -18.06 42.61 -20.54
C SER A 651 -19.15 42.63 -19.47
N TYR A 652 -18.83 42.44 -18.20
CA TYR A 652 -19.79 42.53 -17.10
C TYR A 652 -20.38 43.95 -16.97
N PRO A 653 -21.69 44.16 -17.22
CA PRO A 653 -22.33 45.45 -16.91
C PRO A 653 -22.41 45.68 -15.40
N GLN A 654 -22.63 44.60 -14.64
CA GLN A 654 -22.53 44.56 -13.19
C GLN A 654 -21.77 43.27 -12.79
N PRO A 655 -20.57 43.39 -12.20
CA PRO A 655 -19.73 42.23 -11.90
C PRO A 655 -20.24 41.52 -10.63
N PRO A 656 -20.02 40.20 -10.52
CA PRO A 656 -20.10 39.53 -9.23
C PRO A 656 -19.19 40.21 -8.20
N LYS A 657 -19.63 40.28 -6.93
CA LYS A 657 -18.85 40.88 -5.83
C LYS A 657 -17.41 40.34 -5.73
N PRO A 658 -17.16 39.01 -5.87
CA PRO A 658 -15.80 38.47 -5.86
C PRO A 658 -14.95 39.01 -7.02
N VAL A 659 -15.51 39.11 -8.23
CA VAL A 659 -14.81 39.63 -9.41
C VAL A 659 -14.41 41.10 -9.23
N HIS A 660 -15.33 41.93 -8.73
CA HIS A 660 -15.02 43.34 -8.45
C HIS A 660 -13.94 43.48 -7.37
N GLY A 661 -14.06 42.73 -6.27
CA GLY A 661 -13.09 42.75 -5.18
C GLY A 661 -11.67 42.37 -5.65
N VAL A 662 -11.56 41.32 -6.44
CA VAL A 662 -10.27 40.84 -6.95
C VAL A 662 -9.62 41.82 -7.92
N MET A 663 -10.40 42.37 -8.86
CA MET A 663 -9.86 43.33 -9.81
C MET A 663 -9.50 44.66 -9.12
N ALA A 664 -10.26 45.08 -8.11
CA ALA A 664 -9.91 46.23 -7.29
C ALA A 664 -8.59 46.01 -6.53
N ALA A 665 -8.40 44.84 -5.89
CA ALA A 665 -7.14 44.51 -5.23
C ALA A 665 -5.97 44.48 -6.23
N THR A 666 -6.18 43.90 -7.42
CA THR A 666 -5.19 43.83 -8.49
C THR A 666 -4.73 45.22 -8.93
N PHE A 667 -5.65 46.14 -9.26
CA PHE A 667 -5.27 47.49 -9.68
C PHE A 667 -4.72 48.35 -8.53
N LEU A 668 -5.09 48.08 -7.28
CA LEU A 668 -4.50 48.72 -6.11
C LEU A 668 -3.01 48.36 -5.97
N LEU A 669 -2.66 47.09 -6.21
CA LEU A 669 -1.27 46.62 -6.28
C LEU A 669 -0.53 47.24 -7.47
N LEU A 670 -1.20 47.48 -8.60
CA LEU A 670 -0.64 48.19 -9.75
C LEU A 670 -0.53 49.72 -9.55
N GLY A 671 -0.84 50.24 -8.35
CA GLY A 671 -0.59 51.62 -7.95
C GLY A 671 -1.76 52.59 -8.16
N HIS A 672 -2.96 52.10 -8.46
CA HIS A 672 -4.17 52.94 -8.60
C HIS A 672 -4.75 53.34 -7.23
N LYS A 673 -5.45 54.49 -7.18
CA LYS A 673 -6.07 55.00 -5.95
C LYS A 673 -7.35 54.23 -5.62
N GLU A 674 -7.53 53.90 -4.35
CA GLU A 674 -8.67 53.13 -3.85
C GLU A 674 -10.04 53.77 -4.15
N THR A 675 -10.12 55.11 -4.07
CA THR A 675 -11.35 55.88 -4.36
C THR A 675 -11.91 55.57 -5.74
N ASP A 676 -11.01 55.34 -6.69
CA ASP A 676 -11.33 55.18 -8.11
C ASP A 676 -11.79 53.74 -8.40
N LEU A 677 -11.35 52.79 -7.57
CA LEU A 677 -11.62 51.35 -7.70
C LEU A 677 -12.96 50.93 -7.08
N LYS A 678 -13.63 51.82 -6.34
CA LYS A 678 -14.99 51.58 -5.82
C LYS A 678 -16.04 51.50 -6.94
N LYS A 679 -15.79 52.17 -8.08
CA LYS A 679 -16.71 52.18 -9.23
C LYS A 679 -16.24 51.18 -10.27
N TRP A 680 -17.10 50.21 -10.61
CA TRP A 680 -16.78 49.19 -11.62
C TRP A 680 -16.45 49.78 -12.99
N ALA A 681 -17.16 50.82 -13.42
CA ALA A 681 -16.90 51.52 -14.69
C ALA A 681 -15.44 51.99 -14.83
N THR A 682 -14.83 52.43 -13.72
CA THR A 682 -13.42 52.82 -13.70
C THR A 682 -12.50 51.62 -13.89
N ILE A 683 -12.78 50.49 -13.23
CA ILE A 683 -12.02 49.25 -13.38
C ILE A 683 -12.16 48.69 -14.80
N GLN A 684 -13.35 48.71 -15.40
CA GLN A 684 -13.57 48.32 -16.80
C GLN A 684 -12.73 49.18 -17.76
N GLY A 685 -12.65 50.49 -17.51
CA GLY A 685 -11.78 51.40 -18.28
C GLY A 685 -10.30 51.03 -18.17
N LEU A 686 -9.84 50.63 -16.97
CA LEU A 686 -8.46 50.18 -16.74
C LEU A 686 -8.15 48.83 -17.41
N ILE A 687 -9.09 47.87 -17.37
CA ILE A 687 -8.97 46.58 -18.08
C ILE A 687 -8.90 46.80 -19.60
N SER A 688 -9.58 47.82 -20.11
CA SER A 688 -9.68 48.12 -21.55
C SER A 688 -8.42 48.77 -22.15
N LYS A 689 -7.48 49.25 -21.32
CA LYS A 689 -6.24 49.89 -21.81
C LYS A 689 -5.37 48.89 -22.57
N ARG A 690 -4.68 49.37 -23.62
CA ARG A 690 -3.76 48.57 -24.46
C ARG A 690 -2.35 49.14 -24.42
N GLY A 691 -1.39 48.42 -25.00
CA GLY A 691 0.00 48.88 -25.10
C GLY A 691 0.69 48.96 -23.73
N LYS A 692 1.44 50.05 -23.48
CA LYS A 692 2.19 50.26 -22.21
C LYS A 692 1.28 50.28 -20.98
N GLU A 693 0.03 50.69 -21.15
CA GLU A 693 -0.95 50.80 -20.06
C GLU A 693 -1.83 49.54 -19.89
N GLY A 694 -1.62 48.50 -20.71
CA GLY A 694 -2.43 47.30 -20.67
C GLY A 694 -2.19 46.45 -19.41
N LEU A 695 -3.26 45.86 -18.88
CA LEU A 695 -3.25 45.10 -17.63
C LEU A 695 -2.15 44.02 -17.58
N LYS A 696 -2.08 43.14 -18.59
CA LYS A 696 -1.04 42.11 -18.68
C LYS A 696 0.37 42.70 -18.63
N ARG A 697 0.62 43.81 -19.32
CA ARG A 697 1.94 44.47 -19.37
C ARG A 697 2.28 45.18 -18.06
N LYS A 698 1.29 45.75 -17.36
CA LYS A 698 1.48 46.31 -16.03
C LYS A 698 1.80 45.23 -14.99
N VAL A 699 1.14 44.07 -15.07
CA VAL A 699 1.50 42.90 -14.28
C VAL A 699 2.90 42.41 -14.63
N ALA A 700 3.25 42.39 -15.93
CA ALA A 700 4.58 41.98 -16.42
C ALA A 700 5.73 42.80 -15.82
N ASN A 701 5.52 44.12 -15.66
CA ASN A 701 6.57 45.08 -15.33
C ASN A 701 6.45 45.63 -13.90
N ILE A 702 5.64 45.01 -13.04
CA ILE A 702 5.48 45.45 -11.66
C ILE A 702 6.80 45.27 -10.90
N ASN A 703 7.24 46.30 -10.19
CA ASN A 703 8.37 46.19 -9.28
C ASN A 703 7.86 46.00 -7.85
N ILE A 704 7.91 44.75 -7.37
CA ILE A 704 7.38 44.35 -6.06
C ILE A 704 8.08 45.09 -4.91
N SER A 705 9.38 45.38 -5.05
CA SER A 705 10.15 46.10 -4.01
C SER A 705 9.72 47.55 -3.80
N LYS A 706 8.99 48.14 -4.77
CA LYS A 706 8.52 49.54 -4.73
C LYS A 706 7.06 49.68 -4.32
N LEU A 707 6.38 48.59 -3.94
CA LEU A 707 4.98 48.63 -3.51
C LEU A 707 4.83 49.25 -2.12
N LYS A 708 3.87 50.17 -1.99
CA LYS A 708 3.57 50.82 -0.71
C LYS A 708 2.93 49.82 0.26
N LYS A 709 3.47 49.70 1.47
CA LYS A 709 2.95 48.82 2.54
C LYS A 709 1.44 49.01 2.81
N ALA A 710 0.95 50.24 2.73
CA ALA A 710 -0.47 50.57 2.88
C ALA A 710 -1.36 49.92 1.79
N ASN A 711 -0.88 49.85 0.54
CA ASN A 711 -1.63 49.22 -0.56
C ASN A 711 -1.65 47.69 -0.40
N LEU A 712 -0.55 47.09 0.08
CA LEU A 712 -0.46 45.65 0.35
C LEU A 712 -1.47 45.21 1.43
N GLN A 713 -1.51 45.92 2.55
CA GLN A 713 -2.44 45.62 3.65
C GLN A 713 -3.90 45.73 3.21
N LYS A 714 -4.22 46.75 2.41
CA LYS A 714 -5.57 46.96 1.89
C LYS A 714 -5.97 45.93 0.85
N ALA A 715 -5.07 45.59 -0.09
CA ALA A 715 -5.32 44.51 -1.05
C ALA A 715 -5.56 43.18 -0.33
N LYS A 716 -4.74 42.85 0.68
CA LYS A 716 -4.94 41.68 1.54
C LYS A 716 -6.30 41.68 2.25
N PHE A 717 -6.71 42.83 2.80
CA PHE A 717 -8.02 42.96 3.43
C PHE A 717 -9.17 42.75 2.44
N ILE A 718 -9.08 43.31 1.22
CA ILE A 718 -10.10 43.12 0.18
C ILE A 718 -10.20 41.64 -0.22
N LEU A 719 -9.05 40.98 -0.43
CA LEU A 719 -9.00 39.57 -0.84
C LEU A 719 -9.47 38.62 0.27
N SER A 720 -9.22 38.93 1.54
CA SER A 720 -9.64 38.10 2.69
C SER A 720 -11.15 37.89 2.82
N LYS A 721 -11.96 38.69 2.11
CA LYS A 721 -13.42 38.57 2.08
C LYS A 721 -13.92 37.48 1.14
N TYR A 722 -13.03 36.85 0.38
CA TYR A 722 -13.35 35.88 -0.65
C TYR A 722 -12.39 34.69 -0.56
N ASP A 723 -12.91 33.48 -0.73
CA ASP A 723 -12.12 32.27 -0.95
C ASP A 723 -11.93 32.01 -2.46
N LEU A 724 -10.90 31.26 -2.84
CA LEU A 724 -10.56 30.98 -4.22
C LEU A 724 -11.69 30.28 -5.00
N GLU A 725 -12.44 29.38 -4.36
CA GLU A 725 -13.50 28.60 -5.01
C GLU A 725 -14.67 29.51 -5.41
N SER A 726 -15.08 30.41 -4.52
CA SER A 726 -16.11 31.42 -4.82
C SER A 726 -15.73 32.35 -5.97
N VAL A 727 -14.43 32.70 -6.08
CA VAL A 727 -13.92 33.53 -7.18
C VAL A 727 -13.88 32.73 -8.48
N GLN A 728 -13.45 31.46 -8.44
CA GLN A 728 -13.36 30.58 -9.61
C GLN A 728 -14.74 30.29 -10.21
N ILE A 729 -15.75 30.06 -9.36
CA ILE A 729 -17.15 29.90 -9.79
C ILE A 729 -17.67 31.17 -10.47
N ALA A 730 -17.24 32.35 -9.98
CA ALA A 730 -17.68 33.63 -10.52
C ALA A 730 -16.96 34.03 -11.82
N SER A 731 -15.65 33.79 -11.94
CA SER A 731 -14.87 33.96 -13.18
C SER A 731 -13.49 33.31 -13.06
N SER A 732 -13.16 32.45 -14.03
CA SER A 732 -11.83 31.82 -14.15
C SER A 732 -10.70 32.85 -14.35
N GLY A 733 -10.99 33.93 -15.07
CA GLY A 733 -10.07 35.05 -15.24
C GLY A 733 -9.78 35.75 -13.92
N ALA A 734 -10.82 36.06 -13.14
CA ALA A 734 -10.66 36.69 -11.84
C ALA A 734 -9.88 35.80 -10.87
N ALA A 735 -10.11 34.48 -10.89
CA ALA A 735 -9.39 33.56 -10.01
C ALA A 735 -7.87 33.55 -10.27
N THR A 736 -7.45 33.67 -11.52
CA THR A 736 -6.02 33.80 -11.86
C THR A 736 -5.41 35.07 -11.26
N PHE A 737 -6.13 36.20 -11.30
CA PHE A 737 -5.70 37.45 -10.67
C PHE A 737 -5.77 37.39 -9.13
N TYR A 738 -6.72 36.68 -8.55
CA TYR A 738 -6.80 36.43 -7.10
C TYR A 738 -5.56 35.70 -6.61
N GLN A 739 -5.16 34.62 -7.29
CA GLN A 739 -3.97 33.84 -6.93
C GLN A 739 -2.69 34.68 -7.07
N TRP A 740 -2.59 35.47 -8.13
CA TRP A 740 -1.44 36.37 -8.33
C TRP A 740 -1.36 37.46 -7.25
N ALA A 741 -2.48 38.10 -6.91
CA ALA A 741 -2.53 39.20 -5.95
C ALA A 741 -2.40 38.75 -4.47
N SER A 742 -2.53 37.45 -4.20
CA SER A 742 -2.49 36.89 -2.84
C SER A 742 -1.08 36.47 -2.37
N ILE A 743 -0.09 36.42 -3.27
CA ILE A 743 1.33 36.12 -2.95
C ILE A 743 2.03 37.37 -2.40
#